data_AF-A0A1N7J058-F1
#
_entry.id   AF-A0A1N7J058-F1
#
_cell.length_a   1.000
_cell.length_b   1.000
_cell.length_c   1.000
_cell.angle_alpha   90.00
_cell.angle_beta   90.00
_cell.angle_gamma   90.00
#
_symmetry.space_group_name_H-M   'P 1'
#
loop_
_entity.id
_entity.type
_entity.pdbx_description
1 polymer ?
#
loop_
_entity_poly.entity_id
_entity_poly.type
_entity_poly.pdbx_seq_one_letter_code
_entity_poly.pdbx_strand_id
1 'polypeptide(L)'
;MCGLLAMLTSSSDASRFAEAAERALPCFHHRGPDAAGTWHDEDAVFGFNRLAIIDLEHSHQPLRWGPAENPERYALTFNGEIYNYVELREELTAAGLSFNTEGDSETIVVGYHHWGEDVVKHLRGMFAFAIWDTETRSMFVARDQFGIKPLYYATTEAGTVFSSEKKAIMEMAPELGLDLSLDRRAIEHYVDLQYVPEPESLHSSIRRLESGCTATLTPGGEVHAKRYFNPQFNVVPVAKGDEHQLFIKIAGVLEDSVAKHMRADVTVGSFLSGGIDSTAIAALAKRHNPDLLTFTTGFEREGYSEVDVAAESAEAIGVEHIVKVVSPEEYADAIPKIMWYLDDPVADPSLVPLFFVAQEARKHVKVVLSGEGADELFGGYTIYKEPLSLAPFEKMPDPLLKGLNKLGQILPEGMRGKSLLERGTTPMEARYYGNARSFNFDQLRRVLPWAKPEWDHREVTAPIYARSQDMDPVARMQHLDLFTWMRGDILVKADKINMAHSLELRVPFLDKEVFAVAETIPHDLKIANGTTKYALRKAMEQIVPPHVLHRKKLGFPVPMRHWLAGDELYGWAQQTIKESQTDDIFNKPEVLEMLKEHRDGVSDHSRRLWTVLAFMIWHGIFVEHRIDPGIEQRDYPVKL
;
A
#
# COMPACT_ATOMS: atom_id res chain seq x y z
N MET A 1 13.50 -1.07 -4.74
CA MET A 1 12.60 -2.16 -5.17
C MET A 1 12.51 -2.32 -6.66
N CYS A 2 12.54 -3.55 -7.13
CA CYS A 2 12.69 -3.94 -8.52
C CYS A 2 11.35 -4.06 -9.29
N GLY A 3 11.42 -4.25 -10.60
CA GLY A 3 10.28 -4.70 -11.42
C GLY A 3 10.43 -6.17 -11.74
N LEU A 4 9.40 -6.98 -11.49
CA LEU A 4 9.39 -8.40 -11.82
C LEU A 4 8.31 -8.71 -12.86
N LEU A 5 8.61 -9.66 -13.73
CA LEU A 5 7.71 -10.26 -14.69
C LEU A 5 8.04 -11.76 -14.78
N ALA A 6 7.03 -12.61 -14.65
CA ALA A 6 7.16 -14.05 -14.80
C ALA A 6 5.92 -14.58 -15.53
N MET A 7 6.11 -15.31 -16.61
CA MET A 7 5.04 -15.93 -17.39
C MET A 7 5.28 -17.43 -17.46
N LEU A 8 4.22 -18.21 -17.23
CA LEU A 8 4.18 -19.64 -17.49
C LEU A 8 3.23 -19.90 -18.65
N THR A 9 3.75 -20.44 -19.75
CA THR A 9 2.97 -20.73 -20.96
C THR A 9 2.12 -21.99 -20.80
N SER A 10 1.07 -22.09 -21.61
CA SER A 10 0.22 -23.29 -21.66
C SER A 10 0.79 -24.43 -22.50
N SER A 11 1.68 -24.14 -23.44
CA SER A 11 2.03 -25.04 -24.56
C SER A 11 3.53 -25.20 -24.82
N SER A 12 4.38 -24.95 -23.82
CA SER A 12 5.84 -25.05 -23.95
C SER A 12 6.38 -24.21 -25.13
N ASP A 13 5.82 -23.01 -25.30
CA ASP A 13 6.13 -22.06 -26.37
C ASP A 13 6.63 -20.71 -25.82
N ALA A 14 7.31 -20.72 -24.66
CA ALA A 14 7.79 -19.52 -23.97
C ALA A 14 8.60 -18.56 -24.86
N SER A 15 9.40 -19.08 -25.78
CA SER A 15 10.15 -18.26 -26.75
C SER A 15 9.28 -17.27 -27.56
N ARG A 16 8.00 -17.60 -27.81
CA ARG A 16 7.04 -16.71 -28.50
C ARG A 16 6.75 -15.42 -27.71
N PHE A 17 6.88 -15.46 -26.39
CA PHE A 17 6.55 -14.35 -25.50
C PHE A 17 7.79 -13.59 -25.01
N ALA A 18 9.00 -14.04 -25.35
CA ALA A 18 10.25 -13.40 -24.93
C ALA A 18 10.35 -11.94 -25.40
N GLU A 19 10.07 -11.67 -26.68
CA GLU A 19 10.07 -10.31 -27.22
C GLU A 19 9.00 -9.41 -26.56
N ALA A 20 7.83 -9.97 -26.23
CA ALA A 20 6.79 -9.23 -25.53
C ALA A 20 7.19 -8.87 -24.10
N ALA A 21 7.84 -9.80 -23.39
CA ALA A 21 8.40 -9.55 -22.07
C ALA A 21 9.50 -8.47 -22.11
N GLU A 22 10.39 -8.50 -23.11
CA GLU A 22 11.42 -7.47 -23.32
C GLU A 22 10.82 -6.08 -23.58
N ARG A 23 9.77 -5.98 -24.41
CA ARG A 23 9.05 -4.71 -24.65
C ARG A 23 8.30 -4.21 -23.42
N ALA A 24 7.94 -5.09 -22.49
CA ALA A 24 7.31 -4.70 -21.23
C ALA A 24 8.30 -4.18 -20.19
N LEU A 25 9.58 -4.53 -20.24
CA LEU A 25 10.60 -4.11 -19.24
C LEU A 25 10.72 -2.58 -19.06
N PRO A 26 10.68 -1.73 -20.11
CA PRO A 26 10.66 -0.28 -19.96
C PRO A 26 9.56 0.24 -19.03
N CYS A 27 8.43 -0.48 -18.90
CA CYS A 27 7.39 -0.13 -17.94
C CYS A 27 7.90 -0.14 -16.49
N PHE A 28 8.97 -0.87 -16.17
CA PHE A 28 9.54 -0.93 -14.81
C PHE A 28 10.79 -0.09 -14.62
N HIS A 29 11.20 0.73 -15.60
CA HIS A 29 12.47 1.46 -15.49
C HIS A 29 12.55 2.32 -14.23
N HIS A 30 11.46 3.01 -13.86
CA HIS A 30 11.40 3.79 -12.61
C HIS A 30 11.62 2.92 -11.37
N ARG A 31 11.25 1.63 -11.42
CA ARG A 31 11.46 0.71 -10.32
C ARG A 31 12.91 0.27 -10.23
N GLY A 32 13.48 -0.20 -11.33
CA GLY A 32 14.83 -0.73 -11.38
C GLY A 32 15.62 -0.16 -12.56
N PRO A 33 16.27 1.00 -12.37
CA PRO A 33 17.05 1.64 -13.43
C PRO A 33 18.48 1.08 -13.55
N ASP A 34 18.96 0.30 -12.58
CA ASP A 34 20.38 -0.08 -12.49
C ASP A 34 20.74 -1.23 -13.46
N ALA A 35 19.82 -2.16 -13.69
CA ALA A 35 19.99 -3.25 -14.67
C ALA A 35 18.64 -3.79 -15.16
N ALA A 36 18.60 -4.35 -16.36
CA ALA A 36 17.45 -5.07 -16.89
C ALA A 36 17.89 -6.40 -17.50
N GLY A 37 17.05 -7.42 -17.45
CA GLY A 37 17.37 -8.73 -18.01
C GLY A 37 16.15 -9.62 -18.20
N THR A 38 16.26 -10.53 -19.17
CA THR A 38 15.28 -11.58 -19.48
C THR A 38 15.92 -12.95 -19.48
N TRP A 39 15.12 -13.96 -19.18
CA TRP A 39 15.48 -15.36 -19.30
C TRP A 39 14.24 -16.15 -19.67
N HIS A 40 14.38 -17.19 -20.49
CA HIS A 40 13.28 -18.11 -20.74
C HIS A 40 13.82 -19.53 -21.00
N ASP A 41 12.97 -20.52 -20.79
CA ASP A 41 13.18 -21.90 -21.27
C ASP A 41 12.07 -22.28 -22.27
N GLU A 42 11.62 -23.54 -22.27
CA GLU A 42 10.49 -24.00 -23.08
C GLU A 42 9.14 -23.53 -22.49
N ASP A 43 8.98 -23.51 -21.16
CA ASP A 43 7.69 -23.30 -20.49
C ASP A 43 7.55 -21.88 -19.90
N ALA A 44 8.64 -21.28 -19.40
CA ALA A 44 8.61 -20.06 -18.62
C ALA A 44 9.42 -18.91 -19.25
N VAL A 45 8.91 -17.68 -19.11
CA VAL A 45 9.60 -16.42 -19.44
C VAL A 45 9.70 -15.56 -18.19
N PHE A 46 10.87 -15.02 -17.92
CA PHE A 46 11.13 -14.09 -16.84
C PHE A 46 11.73 -12.80 -17.37
N GLY A 47 11.34 -11.69 -16.76
CA GLY A 47 11.87 -10.35 -17.01
C GLY A 47 12.07 -9.61 -15.70
N PHE A 48 13.13 -8.81 -15.60
CA PHE A 48 13.47 -8.12 -14.36
C PHE A 48 14.16 -6.78 -14.60
N ASN A 49 13.79 -5.79 -13.79
CA ASN A 49 14.45 -4.49 -13.67
C ASN A 49 14.97 -4.32 -12.24
N ARG A 50 16.28 -4.21 -12.07
CA ARG A 50 16.95 -4.17 -10.77
C ARG A 50 17.19 -2.74 -10.29
N LEU A 51 16.86 -2.48 -9.02
CA LEU A 51 17.47 -1.41 -8.23
C LEU A 51 18.46 -2.07 -7.27
N ALA A 52 19.75 -1.81 -7.44
CA ALA A 52 20.81 -2.46 -6.68
C ALA A 52 20.93 -1.80 -5.30
N ILE A 53 20.66 -2.58 -4.24
CA ILE A 53 20.69 -2.15 -2.83
C ILE A 53 21.56 -3.07 -1.96
N ILE A 54 21.50 -4.38 -2.17
CA ILE A 54 22.39 -5.38 -1.55
C ILE A 54 23.12 -6.14 -2.67
N ASP A 55 24.41 -6.43 -2.42
CA ASP A 55 25.29 -7.21 -3.30
C ASP A 55 25.23 -6.71 -4.75
N LEU A 56 25.66 -5.47 -4.91
CA LEU A 56 25.42 -4.64 -6.08
C LEU A 56 25.91 -5.26 -7.39
N GLU A 57 26.96 -6.07 -7.33
CA GLU A 57 27.63 -6.63 -8.51
C GLU A 57 27.20 -8.07 -8.84
N HIS A 58 26.75 -8.89 -7.87
CA HIS A 58 26.60 -10.34 -8.10
C HIS A 58 25.16 -10.85 -8.03
N SER A 59 24.24 -10.09 -7.43
CA SER A 59 22.83 -10.50 -7.29
C SER A 59 21.96 -10.13 -8.50
N HIS A 60 22.40 -10.55 -9.70
CA HIS A 60 21.61 -10.40 -10.93
C HIS A 60 20.35 -11.27 -10.90
N GLN A 61 19.29 -10.78 -11.53
CA GLN A 61 18.05 -11.53 -11.70
C GLN A 61 17.58 -11.46 -13.16
N PRO A 62 16.93 -12.51 -13.71
CA PRO A 62 16.47 -13.74 -13.04
C PRO A 62 17.62 -14.59 -12.45
N LEU A 63 17.52 -14.92 -11.16
CA LEU A 63 18.54 -15.65 -10.42
C LEU A 63 18.39 -17.15 -10.71
N ARG A 64 19.51 -17.81 -11.02
CA ARG A 64 19.57 -19.23 -11.33
C ARG A 64 20.29 -19.98 -10.21
N TRP A 65 19.69 -21.04 -9.72
CA TRP A 65 20.26 -21.84 -8.63
C TRP A 65 19.72 -23.28 -8.66
N GLY A 66 20.49 -24.21 -8.10
CA GLY A 66 20.06 -25.58 -7.84
C GLY A 66 21.14 -26.37 -7.10
N PRO A 67 20.81 -27.58 -6.60
CA PRO A 67 21.79 -28.46 -5.98
C PRO A 67 22.88 -28.88 -6.97
N ALA A 68 24.00 -29.42 -6.50
CA ALA A 68 25.17 -29.75 -7.34
C ALA A 68 24.84 -30.68 -8.53
N GLU A 69 23.81 -31.48 -8.37
CA GLU A 69 23.27 -32.49 -9.29
C GLU A 69 22.44 -31.84 -10.40
N ASN A 70 21.87 -30.67 -10.13
CA ASN A 70 21.13 -29.86 -11.09
C ASN A 70 21.25 -28.35 -10.74
N PRO A 71 22.39 -27.69 -11.04
CA PRO A 71 22.67 -26.31 -10.62
C PRO A 71 21.74 -25.26 -11.23
N GLU A 72 20.98 -25.65 -12.26
CA GLU A 72 20.08 -24.80 -13.05
C GLU A 72 18.61 -25.18 -12.80
N ARG A 73 18.30 -25.86 -11.71
CA ARG A 73 16.94 -26.33 -11.44
C ARG A 73 15.93 -25.18 -11.33
N TYR A 74 16.31 -24.12 -10.63
CA TYR A 74 15.40 -23.03 -10.28
C TYR A 74 15.75 -21.73 -11.00
N ALA A 75 14.70 -21.02 -11.46
CA ALA A 75 14.77 -19.60 -11.81
C ALA A 75 13.94 -18.79 -10.81
N LEU A 76 14.48 -17.67 -10.33
CA LEU A 76 13.84 -16.76 -9.38
C LEU A 76 13.81 -15.33 -9.94
N THR A 77 12.66 -14.67 -9.83
CA THR A 77 12.60 -13.20 -9.79
C THR A 77 11.96 -12.75 -8.50
N PHE A 78 12.49 -11.67 -7.93
CA PHE A 78 12.23 -11.22 -6.58
C PHE A 78 12.25 -9.70 -6.51
N ASN A 79 11.10 -9.13 -6.18
CA ASN A 79 10.93 -7.74 -5.79
C ASN A 79 10.70 -7.72 -4.28
N GLY A 80 11.77 -7.72 -3.49
CA GLY A 80 11.68 -7.62 -2.04
C GLY A 80 12.95 -7.09 -1.38
N GLU A 81 12.93 -7.19 -0.06
CA GLU A 81 14.11 -7.22 0.81
C GLU A 81 13.84 -8.26 1.90
N ILE A 82 14.72 -9.26 2.05
CA ILE A 82 14.63 -10.28 3.11
C ILE A 82 15.56 -9.88 4.25
N TYR A 83 15.05 -9.13 5.22
CA TYR A 83 15.88 -8.56 6.29
C TYR A 83 16.61 -9.59 7.17
N ASN A 84 16.10 -10.83 7.27
CA ASN A 84 16.75 -11.91 8.01
C ASN A 84 17.63 -12.84 7.14
N TYR A 85 18.05 -12.41 5.94
CA TYR A 85 18.82 -13.25 5.02
C TYR A 85 20.15 -13.75 5.63
N VAL A 86 20.82 -12.96 6.47
CA VAL A 86 22.05 -13.38 7.16
C VAL A 86 21.77 -14.58 8.07
N GLU A 87 20.72 -14.50 8.87
CA GLU A 87 20.33 -15.58 9.79
C GLU A 87 19.83 -16.82 9.03
N LEU A 88 19.07 -16.63 7.94
CA LEU A 88 18.62 -17.74 7.09
C LEU A 88 19.79 -18.44 6.41
N ARG A 89 20.79 -17.68 5.95
CA ARG A 89 22.00 -18.23 5.33
C ARG A 89 22.79 -19.09 6.30
N GLU A 90 22.95 -18.65 7.55
CA GLU A 90 23.56 -19.46 8.62
C GLU A 90 22.80 -20.77 8.85
N GLU A 91 21.47 -20.70 8.98
CA GLU A 91 20.60 -21.86 9.19
C GLU A 91 20.69 -22.87 8.02
N LEU A 92 20.57 -22.40 6.79
CA LEU A 92 20.59 -23.23 5.58
C LEU A 92 21.99 -23.80 5.30
N THR A 93 23.05 -23.06 5.59
CA THR A 93 24.43 -23.56 5.50
C THR A 93 24.68 -24.67 6.54
N ALA A 94 24.16 -24.50 7.75
CA ALA A 94 24.22 -25.55 8.78
C ALA A 94 23.43 -26.81 8.39
N ALA A 95 22.41 -26.67 7.54
CA ALA A 95 21.68 -27.79 6.93
C ALA A 95 22.42 -28.43 5.74
N GLY A 96 23.61 -27.95 5.37
CA GLY A 96 24.46 -28.51 4.31
C GLY A 96 24.20 -27.93 2.92
N LEU A 97 23.49 -26.80 2.81
CA LEU A 97 23.21 -26.12 1.55
C LEU A 97 24.28 -25.06 1.23
N SER A 98 24.50 -24.84 -0.06
CA SER A 98 25.49 -23.90 -0.60
C SER A 98 24.86 -22.71 -1.31
N PHE A 99 25.58 -21.60 -1.31
CA PHE A 99 25.20 -20.34 -1.93
C PHE A 99 26.26 -19.88 -2.93
N ASN A 100 25.82 -19.21 -3.99
CA ASN A 100 26.62 -18.68 -5.10
C ASN A 100 26.83 -17.15 -5.00
N THR A 101 25.98 -16.44 -4.25
CA THR A 101 25.96 -14.98 -4.10
C THR A 101 25.88 -14.60 -2.63
N GLU A 102 26.04 -13.31 -2.30
CA GLU A 102 25.84 -12.79 -0.94
C GLU A 102 24.48 -12.11 -0.75
N GLY A 103 23.73 -11.90 -1.84
CA GLY A 103 22.42 -11.27 -1.81
C GLY A 103 21.36 -12.00 -1.01
N ASP A 104 20.35 -11.24 -0.63
CA ASP A 104 19.19 -11.69 0.14
C ASP A 104 18.29 -12.63 -0.69
N SER A 105 18.14 -12.36 -1.99
CA SER A 105 17.30 -13.14 -2.90
C SER A 105 17.65 -14.64 -2.96
N GLU A 106 18.92 -15.00 -2.80
CA GLU A 106 19.34 -16.40 -2.87
C GLU A 106 18.83 -17.22 -1.69
N THR A 107 18.64 -16.59 -0.52
CA THR A 107 18.05 -17.28 0.65
C THR A 107 16.61 -17.73 0.42
N ILE A 108 15.91 -17.09 -0.53
CA ILE A 108 14.56 -17.50 -0.93
C ILE A 108 14.61 -18.81 -1.70
N VAL A 109 15.44 -18.91 -2.74
CA VAL A 109 15.48 -20.11 -3.60
C VAL A 109 16.11 -21.30 -2.87
N VAL A 110 17.16 -21.08 -2.08
CA VAL A 110 17.77 -22.12 -1.24
C VAL A 110 16.79 -22.57 -0.15
N GLY A 111 16.09 -21.63 0.48
CA GLY A 111 15.03 -21.92 1.45
C GLY A 111 13.85 -22.67 0.84
N TYR A 112 13.44 -22.32 -0.39
CA TYR A 112 12.39 -23.04 -1.12
C TYR A 112 12.81 -24.47 -1.45
N HIS A 113 14.06 -24.69 -1.85
CA HIS A 113 14.56 -26.05 -2.04
C HIS A 113 14.51 -26.89 -0.75
N HIS A 114 14.78 -26.27 0.40
CA HIS A 114 14.79 -26.96 1.69
C HIS A 114 13.40 -27.19 2.30
N TRP A 115 12.53 -26.18 2.26
CA TRP A 115 11.24 -26.16 2.94
C TRP A 115 10.02 -26.25 2.00
N GLY A 116 10.24 -26.18 0.68
CA GLY A 116 9.16 -26.05 -0.30
C GLY A 116 8.37 -24.76 -0.11
N GLU A 117 7.05 -24.84 -0.30
CA GLU A 117 6.14 -23.68 -0.17
C GLU A 117 6.15 -23.04 1.23
N ASP A 118 6.58 -23.77 2.26
CA ASP A 118 6.65 -23.27 3.63
C ASP A 118 7.75 -22.22 3.84
N VAL A 119 8.64 -21.99 2.86
CA VAL A 119 9.68 -20.95 2.89
C VAL A 119 9.14 -19.59 3.34
N VAL A 120 7.92 -19.22 2.92
CA VAL A 120 7.29 -17.92 3.24
C VAL A 120 7.08 -17.68 4.74
N LYS A 121 7.07 -18.74 5.56
CA LYS A 121 6.97 -18.63 7.03
C LYS A 121 8.29 -18.21 7.66
N HIS A 122 9.41 -18.55 7.02
CA HIS A 122 10.76 -18.26 7.50
C HIS A 122 11.22 -16.85 7.12
N LEU A 123 10.73 -16.32 6.01
CA LEU A 123 11.08 -14.98 5.52
C LEU A 123 10.59 -13.88 6.47
N ARG A 124 11.48 -12.95 6.82
CA ARG A 124 11.18 -11.67 7.49
C ARG A 124 11.57 -10.55 6.54
N GLY A 125 10.59 -9.99 5.86
CA GLY A 125 10.85 -9.07 4.75
C GLY A 125 9.58 -8.52 4.13
N MET A 126 9.77 -7.63 3.16
CA MET A 126 8.74 -7.23 2.20
C MET A 126 9.09 -7.89 0.87
N PHE A 127 8.15 -8.54 0.19
CA PHE A 127 8.50 -9.34 -0.98
C PHE A 127 7.30 -9.66 -1.88
N ALA A 128 7.59 -9.70 -3.17
CA ALA A 128 6.87 -10.48 -4.16
C ALA A 128 7.90 -11.26 -4.97
N PHE A 129 7.68 -12.55 -5.20
CA PHE A 129 8.60 -13.36 -6.00
C PHE A 129 7.89 -14.47 -6.78
N ALA A 130 8.56 -14.95 -7.82
CA ALA A 130 8.19 -16.13 -8.59
C ALA A 130 9.41 -17.05 -8.73
N ILE A 131 9.22 -18.32 -8.42
CA ILE A 131 10.20 -19.41 -8.58
C ILE A 131 9.64 -20.39 -9.61
N TRP A 132 10.42 -20.68 -10.64
CA TRP A 132 10.16 -21.76 -11.57
C TRP A 132 11.05 -22.96 -11.24
N ASP A 133 10.46 -24.13 -11.03
CA ASP A 133 11.15 -25.41 -10.85
C ASP A 133 11.07 -26.22 -12.14
N THR A 134 12.21 -26.34 -12.83
CA THR A 134 12.32 -27.06 -14.11
C THR A 134 12.13 -28.57 -13.98
N GLU A 135 12.30 -29.13 -12.78
CA GLU A 135 12.19 -30.58 -12.53
C GLU A 135 10.73 -31.00 -12.31
N THR A 136 10.02 -30.26 -11.46
CA THR A 136 8.60 -30.52 -11.18
C THR A 136 7.67 -29.85 -12.19
N ARG A 137 8.21 -28.97 -13.04
CA ARG A 137 7.47 -28.13 -14.00
C ARG A 137 6.35 -27.34 -13.33
N SER A 138 6.69 -26.68 -12.22
CA SER A 138 5.75 -25.86 -11.45
C SER A 138 6.32 -24.49 -11.14
N MET A 139 5.48 -23.47 -11.21
CA MET A 139 5.79 -22.13 -10.76
C MET A 139 5.16 -21.90 -9.39
N PHE A 140 5.97 -21.44 -8.44
CA PHE A 140 5.54 -21.02 -7.11
C PHE A 140 5.74 -19.51 -6.96
N VAL A 141 4.69 -18.83 -6.52
CA VAL A 141 4.65 -17.37 -6.41
C VAL A 141 4.22 -17.01 -5.00
N ALA A 142 4.80 -15.95 -4.43
CA ALA A 142 4.40 -15.48 -3.11
C ALA A 142 4.42 -13.96 -3.00
N ARG A 143 3.54 -13.44 -2.14
CA ARG A 143 3.47 -12.02 -1.76
C ARG A 143 3.43 -11.88 -0.24
N ASP A 144 4.18 -10.91 0.28
CA ASP A 144 4.38 -10.69 1.72
C ASP A 144 3.09 -10.50 2.52
N GLN A 145 3.21 -10.66 3.84
CA GLN A 145 2.13 -10.71 4.82
C GLN A 145 1.13 -9.55 4.67
N PHE A 146 1.63 -8.33 4.47
CA PHE A 146 0.83 -7.11 4.44
C PHE A 146 0.54 -6.62 3.02
N GLY A 147 1.25 -7.15 2.03
CA GLY A 147 1.13 -6.77 0.63
C GLY A 147 1.92 -5.51 0.31
N ILE A 148 3.03 -5.29 1.02
CA ILE A 148 3.93 -4.15 0.87
C ILE A 148 4.45 -4.09 -0.56
N LYS A 149 4.72 -5.25 -1.19
CA LYS A 149 5.09 -5.31 -2.60
C LYS A 149 3.91 -5.68 -3.47
N PRO A 150 3.65 -4.96 -4.57
CA PRO A 150 2.53 -5.25 -5.46
C PRO A 150 2.81 -6.51 -6.30
N LEU A 151 1.74 -7.24 -6.61
CA LEU A 151 1.80 -8.36 -7.54
C LEU A 151 0.45 -8.55 -8.24
N TYR A 152 0.45 -8.35 -9.56
CA TYR A 152 -0.67 -8.55 -10.46
C TYR A 152 -0.49 -9.86 -11.22
N TYR A 153 -1.59 -10.43 -11.69
CA TYR A 153 -1.57 -11.55 -12.62
C TYR A 153 -2.76 -11.54 -13.57
N ALA A 154 -2.58 -12.19 -14.73
CA ALA A 154 -3.63 -12.44 -15.70
C ALA A 154 -3.44 -13.84 -16.31
N THR A 155 -4.54 -14.52 -16.58
CA THR A 155 -4.56 -15.86 -17.17
C THR A 155 -5.37 -15.85 -18.46
N THR A 156 -4.81 -16.45 -19.51
CA THR A 156 -5.41 -16.59 -20.84
C THR A 156 -5.14 -18.00 -21.36
N GLU A 157 -5.62 -18.33 -22.57
CA GLU A 157 -5.25 -19.60 -23.23
C GLU A 157 -3.74 -19.70 -23.47
N ALA A 158 -3.03 -18.57 -23.64
CA ALA A 158 -1.58 -18.53 -23.83
C ALA A 158 -0.78 -18.92 -22.57
N GLY A 159 -1.37 -18.72 -21.38
CA GLY A 159 -0.71 -18.97 -20.11
C GLY A 159 -1.08 -17.96 -19.04
N THR A 160 -0.31 -17.97 -17.95
CA THR A 160 -0.46 -17.01 -16.84
C THR A 160 0.78 -16.14 -16.71
N VAL A 161 0.58 -14.82 -16.64
CA VAL A 161 1.63 -13.84 -16.38
C VAL A 161 1.44 -13.21 -15.01
N PHE A 162 2.53 -13.06 -14.26
CA PHE A 162 2.65 -12.33 -13.01
C PHE A 162 3.55 -11.11 -13.20
N SER A 163 3.23 -10.01 -12.54
CA SER A 163 4.01 -8.78 -12.66
C SER A 163 3.90 -7.85 -11.45
N SER A 164 4.97 -7.11 -11.13
CA SER A 164 4.93 -6.04 -10.12
C SER A 164 3.89 -4.96 -10.43
N GLU A 165 3.65 -4.64 -11.72
CA GLU A 165 2.78 -3.54 -12.13
C GLU A 165 1.92 -3.92 -13.34
N LYS A 166 0.62 -3.66 -13.25
CA LYS A 166 -0.40 -4.08 -14.21
C LYS A 166 -0.09 -3.63 -15.63
N LYS A 167 0.46 -2.43 -15.82
CA LYS A 167 0.77 -1.87 -17.14
C LYS A 167 1.76 -2.71 -17.95
N ALA A 168 2.63 -3.51 -17.31
CA ALA A 168 3.50 -4.44 -18.03
C ALA A 168 2.73 -5.65 -18.58
N ILE A 169 1.70 -6.11 -17.88
CA ILE A 169 0.76 -7.13 -18.40
C ILE A 169 -0.04 -6.56 -19.58
N MET A 170 -0.46 -5.29 -19.48
CA MET A 170 -1.17 -4.62 -20.56
C MET A 170 -0.33 -4.47 -21.83
N GLU A 171 0.98 -4.22 -21.70
CA GLU A 171 1.91 -4.17 -22.85
C GLU A 171 2.00 -5.51 -23.60
N MET A 172 1.84 -6.63 -22.88
CA MET A 172 1.81 -7.99 -23.47
C MET A 172 0.42 -8.43 -23.95
N ALA A 173 -0.61 -7.58 -23.82
CA ALA A 173 -1.99 -7.96 -24.10
C ALA A 173 -2.22 -8.53 -25.51
N PRO A 174 -1.60 -7.99 -26.59
CA PRO A 174 -1.79 -8.53 -27.95
C PRO A 174 -1.32 -9.99 -28.08
N GLU A 175 -0.15 -10.33 -27.54
CA GLU A 175 0.40 -11.68 -27.60
C GLU A 175 -0.37 -12.67 -26.73
N LEU A 176 -0.86 -12.20 -25.57
CA LEU A 176 -1.64 -12.99 -24.62
C LEU A 176 -3.09 -13.20 -25.09
N GLY A 177 -3.59 -12.37 -26.01
CA GLY A 177 -5.03 -12.34 -26.33
C GLY A 177 -5.87 -11.86 -25.14
N LEU A 178 -5.32 -10.92 -24.35
CA LEU A 178 -5.93 -10.44 -23.11
C LEU A 178 -7.03 -9.40 -23.39
N ASP A 179 -8.21 -9.60 -22.79
CA ASP A 179 -9.29 -8.60 -22.83
C ASP A 179 -9.04 -7.48 -21.81
N LEU A 180 -8.93 -6.25 -22.32
CA LEU A 180 -8.74 -5.02 -21.53
C LEU A 180 -10.07 -4.30 -21.24
N SER A 181 -11.20 -5.01 -21.30
CA SER A 181 -12.49 -4.46 -20.87
C SER A 181 -12.49 -4.06 -19.40
N LEU A 182 -13.19 -2.97 -19.08
CA LEU A 182 -13.32 -2.48 -17.72
C LEU A 182 -14.39 -3.26 -16.94
N ASP A 183 -14.12 -3.51 -15.66
CA ASP A 183 -15.05 -4.14 -14.73
C ASP A 183 -15.93 -3.08 -14.05
N ARG A 184 -17.21 -2.99 -14.45
CA ARG A 184 -18.17 -2.04 -13.86
C ARG A 184 -18.36 -2.23 -12.35
N ARG A 185 -18.22 -3.47 -11.84
CA ARG A 185 -18.28 -3.75 -10.40
C ARG A 185 -17.09 -3.11 -9.69
N ALA A 186 -15.88 -3.31 -10.21
CA ALA A 186 -14.67 -2.71 -9.66
C ALA A 186 -14.67 -1.18 -9.71
N ILE A 187 -15.29 -0.58 -10.75
CA ILE A 187 -15.49 0.87 -10.83
C ILE A 187 -16.41 1.37 -9.71
N GLU A 188 -17.52 0.68 -9.43
CA GLU A 188 -18.42 1.06 -8.33
C GLU A 188 -17.71 0.94 -6.97
N HIS A 189 -16.98 -0.17 -6.75
CA HIS A 189 -16.14 -0.32 -5.56
C HIS A 189 -15.11 0.81 -5.41
N TYR A 190 -14.44 1.21 -6.50
CA TYR A 190 -13.51 2.33 -6.49
C TYR A 190 -14.19 3.64 -6.07
N VAL A 191 -15.38 3.94 -6.57
CA VAL A 191 -16.07 5.20 -6.24
C VAL A 191 -16.57 5.21 -4.79
N ASP A 192 -16.98 4.05 -4.24
CA ASP A 192 -17.38 3.92 -2.84
C ASP A 192 -16.18 3.96 -1.88
N LEU A 193 -15.12 3.19 -2.18
CA LEU A 193 -13.95 2.97 -1.31
C LEU A 193 -12.78 3.94 -1.54
N GLN A 194 -12.75 4.67 -2.66
CA GLN A 194 -11.65 5.52 -3.16
C GLN A 194 -10.40 4.79 -3.69
N TYR A 195 -10.43 3.46 -3.71
CA TYR A 195 -9.41 2.61 -4.30
C TYR A 195 -10.08 1.32 -4.77
N VAL A 196 -9.45 0.62 -5.71
CA VAL A 196 -9.91 -0.71 -6.11
C VAL A 196 -9.51 -1.71 -5.01
N PRO A 197 -10.42 -2.50 -4.44
CA PRO A 197 -10.09 -3.50 -3.42
C PRO A 197 -9.42 -4.73 -4.03
N GLU A 198 -8.51 -5.38 -3.30
CA GLU A 198 -8.00 -6.70 -3.72
C GLU A 198 -9.11 -7.78 -3.63
N PRO A 199 -9.12 -8.79 -4.52
CA PRO A 199 -8.16 -9.09 -5.58
C PRO A 199 -8.45 -8.38 -6.93
N GLU A 200 -9.40 -7.45 -6.96
CA GLU A 200 -9.85 -6.81 -8.21
C GLU A 200 -8.79 -5.87 -8.80
N SER A 201 -8.97 -5.53 -10.08
CA SER A 201 -8.35 -4.37 -10.75
C SER A 201 -9.45 -3.71 -11.60
N LEU A 202 -9.23 -2.51 -12.15
CA LEU A 202 -10.23 -1.93 -13.06
C LEU A 202 -10.39 -2.71 -14.37
N HIS A 203 -9.40 -3.52 -14.78
CA HIS A 203 -9.52 -4.40 -15.94
C HIS A 203 -10.02 -5.78 -15.50
N SER A 204 -11.06 -6.27 -16.17
CA SER A 204 -11.77 -7.51 -15.79
C SER A 204 -10.87 -8.75 -15.78
N SER A 205 -9.92 -8.82 -16.72
CA SER A 205 -9.00 -9.94 -16.92
C SER A 205 -7.72 -9.89 -16.08
N ILE A 206 -7.50 -8.80 -15.33
CA ILE A 206 -6.30 -8.64 -14.50
C ILE A 206 -6.70 -8.60 -13.03
N ARG A 207 -6.01 -9.41 -12.22
CA ARG A 207 -6.24 -9.53 -10.78
C ARG A 207 -4.96 -9.25 -10.01
N ARG A 208 -5.08 -9.06 -8.70
CA ARG A 208 -3.95 -9.00 -7.76
C ARG A 208 -3.86 -10.31 -6.99
N LEU A 209 -2.64 -10.82 -6.79
CA LEU A 209 -2.43 -11.85 -5.77
C LEU A 209 -2.61 -11.15 -4.42
N GLU A 210 -3.59 -11.59 -3.62
CA GLU A 210 -3.86 -10.95 -2.34
C GLU A 210 -2.63 -10.96 -1.42
N SER A 211 -2.50 -9.97 -0.54
CA SER A 211 -1.44 -9.99 0.48
C SER A 211 -1.43 -11.30 1.29
N GLY A 212 -0.24 -11.72 1.74
CA GLY A 212 -0.07 -12.89 2.60
C GLY A 212 -0.52 -14.19 1.95
N CYS A 213 -0.46 -14.27 0.62
CA CYS A 213 -0.83 -15.44 -0.16
C CYS A 213 0.34 -15.94 -1.00
N THR A 214 0.33 -17.26 -1.22
CA THR A 214 1.09 -17.94 -2.25
C THR A 214 0.17 -18.32 -3.39
N ALA A 215 0.75 -18.62 -4.54
CA ALA A 215 0.07 -19.27 -5.66
C ALA A 215 0.99 -20.30 -6.30
N THR A 216 0.42 -21.44 -6.69
CA THR A 216 1.13 -22.50 -7.41
C THR A 216 0.38 -22.84 -8.69
N LEU A 217 1.12 -23.08 -9.77
CA LEU A 217 0.56 -23.45 -11.07
C LEU A 217 1.56 -24.26 -11.90
N THR A 218 1.03 -25.02 -12.87
CA THR A 218 1.77 -25.79 -13.88
C THR A 218 1.43 -25.27 -15.28
N PRO A 219 2.18 -25.60 -16.34
CA PRO A 219 1.83 -25.22 -17.71
C PRO A 219 0.38 -25.59 -18.05
N GLY A 220 -0.41 -24.59 -18.47
CA GLY A 220 -1.83 -24.72 -18.81
C GLY A 220 -2.78 -24.99 -17.64
N GLY A 221 -2.26 -24.99 -16.40
CA GLY A 221 -3.02 -25.19 -15.18
C GLY A 221 -3.64 -23.91 -14.63
N GLU A 222 -4.50 -24.06 -13.63
CA GLU A 222 -5.12 -22.94 -12.92
C GLU A 222 -4.19 -22.37 -11.83
N VAL A 223 -4.40 -21.11 -11.50
CA VAL A 223 -3.69 -20.46 -10.38
C VAL A 223 -4.31 -20.92 -9.06
N HIS A 224 -3.60 -21.75 -8.30
CA HIS A 224 -4.04 -22.20 -6.98
C HIS A 224 -3.50 -21.27 -5.89
N ALA A 225 -4.25 -20.22 -5.56
CA ALA A 225 -3.88 -19.27 -4.50
C ALA A 225 -4.26 -19.76 -3.10
N LYS A 226 -3.35 -19.59 -2.12
CA LYS A 226 -3.55 -19.94 -0.71
C LYS A 226 -3.00 -18.88 0.22
N ARG A 227 -3.80 -18.49 1.22
CA ARG A 227 -3.37 -17.57 2.27
C ARG A 227 -2.51 -18.28 3.32
N TYR A 228 -1.30 -17.78 3.55
CA TYR A 228 -0.39 -18.28 4.59
C TYR A 228 -0.34 -17.36 5.82
N PHE A 229 -0.72 -16.09 5.68
CA PHE A 229 -0.76 -15.12 6.77
C PHE A 229 -2.19 -14.76 7.17
N ASN A 230 -2.54 -15.00 8.44
CA ASN A 230 -3.87 -14.77 8.98
C ASN A 230 -3.79 -14.01 10.32
N PRO A 231 -3.93 -12.67 10.31
CA PRO A 231 -4.05 -11.84 11.52
C PRO A 231 -5.11 -12.37 12.48
N GLN A 232 -4.76 -12.67 13.74
CA GLN A 232 -5.72 -13.24 14.70
C GLN A 232 -6.14 -12.24 15.78
N PHE A 233 -5.29 -11.27 16.13
CA PHE A 233 -5.55 -10.35 17.25
C PHE A 233 -5.84 -11.11 18.57
N ASN A 234 -5.05 -12.14 18.84
CA ASN A 234 -5.11 -12.93 20.07
C ASN A 234 -4.62 -12.09 21.27
N VAL A 235 -5.52 -11.30 21.84
CA VAL A 235 -5.22 -10.39 22.96
C VAL A 235 -4.72 -11.18 24.17
N VAL A 236 -3.57 -10.77 24.70
CA VAL A 236 -2.99 -11.31 25.94
C VAL A 236 -3.31 -10.31 27.07
N PRO A 237 -4.08 -10.71 28.10
CA PRO A 237 -4.37 -9.84 29.23
C PRO A 237 -3.09 -9.36 29.92
N VAL A 238 -3.03 -8.06 30.23
CA VAL A 238 -1.93 -7.44 30.98
C VAL A 238 -2.44 -7.14 32.38
N ALA A 239 -1.82 -7.73 33.40
CA ALA A 239 -2.19 -7.44 34.77
C ALA A 239 -1.83 -6.00 35.14
N LYS A 240 -2.66 -5.38 35.97
CA LYS A 240 -2.42 -4.02 36.47
C LYS A 240 -1.10 -3.98 37.25
N GLY A 241 -0.18 -3.11 36.83
CA GLY A 241 1.19 -3.01 37.35
C GLY A 241 2.25 -3.59 36.40
N ASP A 242 1.87 -4.46 35.47
CA ASP A 242 2.79 -5.11 34.52
C ASP A 242 2.83 -4.42 33.14
N GLU A 243 2.12 -3.30 32.95
CA GLU A 243 2.06 -2.58 31.67
C GLU A 243 3.44 -2.16 31.18
N HIS A 244 4.36 -1.86 32.11
CA HIS A 244 5.73 -1.48 31.78
C HIS A 244 6.50 -2.58 31.02
N GLN A 245 6.25 -3.86 31.32
CA GLN A 245 6.88 -4.97 30.59
C GLN A 245 6.42 -5.02 29.13
N LEU A 246 5.14 -4.75 28.89
CA LEU A 246 4.63 -4.62 27.53
C LEU A 246 5.30 -3.45 26.80
N PHE A 247 5.48 -2.30 27.46
CA PHE A 247 6.13 -1.14 26.84
C PHE A 247 7.60 -1.41 26.48
N ILE A 248 8.34 -2.11 27.35
CA ILE A 248 9.70 -2.58 27.03
C ILE A 248 9.69 -3.52 25.82
N LYS A 249 8.75 -4.46 25.77
CA LYS A 249 8.61 -5.40 24.63
C LYS A 249 8.33 -4.66 23.32
N ILE A 250 7.43 -3.67 23.33
CA ILE A 250 7.12 -2.84 22.15
C ILE A 250 8.35 -2.04 21.71
N ALA A 251 9.07 -1.41 22.64
CA ALA A 251 10.26 -0.65 22.32
C ALA A 251 11.36 -1.54 21.73
N GLY A 252 11.63 -2.69 22.36
CA GLY A 252 12.66 -3.63 21.92
C GLY A 252 12.37 -4.24 20.54
N VAL A 253 11.13 -4.63 20.25
CA VAL A 253 10.80 -5.19 18.92
C VAL A 253 10.86 -4.14 17.82
N LEU A 254 10.52 -2.88 18.12
CA LEU A 254 10.64 -1.80 17.15
C LEU A 254 12.10 -1.42 16.91
N GLU A 255 12.94 -1.40 17.95
CA GLU A 255 14.38 -1.20 17.82
C GLU A 255 15.04 -2.30 16.97
N ASP A 256 14.70 -3.58 17.22
CA ASP A 256 15.15 -4.70 16.40
C ASP A 256 14.66 -4.58 14.95
N SER A 257 13.38 -4.22 14.73
CA SER A 257 12.84 -4.00 13.40
C SER A 257 13.60 -2.91 12.64
N VAL A 258 13.83 -1.75 13.25
CA VAL A 258 14.59 -0.66 12.61
C VAL A 258 16.02 -1.10 12.31
N ALA A 259 16.69 -1.81 13.23
CA ALA A 259 18.03 -2.34 13.00
C ALA A 259 18.10 -3.25 11.77
N LYS A 260 17.09 -4.12 11.59
CA LYS A 260 16.97 -5.00 10.41
C LYS A 260 16.70 -4.23 9.13
N HIS A 261 15.84 -3.21 9.18
CA HIS A 261 15.50 -2.36 8.03
C HIS A 261 16.62 -1.40 7.63
N MET A 262 17.61 -1.17 8.49
CA MET A 262 18.83 -0.39 8.19
C MET A 262 19.90 -1.20 7.44
N ARG A 263 19.74 -2.52 7.27
CA ARG A 263 20.69 -3.36 6.50
C ARG A 263 20.62 -3.01 5.02
N ALA A 264 21.63 -2.32 4.49
CA ALA A 264 21.77 -2.02 3.06
C ALA A 264 23.23 -1.65 2.74
N ASP A 265 23.68 -1.88 1.50
CA ASP A 265 25.00 -1.45 1.02
C ASP A 265 24.97 0.01 0.49
N VAL A 266 23.91 0.75 0.83
CA VAL A 266 23.61 2.10 0.31
C VAL A 266 23.16 3.02 1.44
N THR A 267 23.25 4.34 1.24
CA THR A 267 22.78 5.31 2.24
C THR A 267 21.27 5.21 2.45
N VAL A 268 20.88 5.07 3.72
CA VAL A 268 19.49 5.04 4.19
C VAL A 268 19.12 6.39 4.82
N GLY A 269 18.01 6.98 4.39
CA GLY A 269 17.37 8.15 5.02
C GLY A 269 16.04 7.80 5.72
N SER A 270 15.29 8.81 6.14
CA SER A 270 13.95 8.62 6.72
C SER A 270 13.00 9.76 6.35
N PHE A 271 11.72 9.45 6.13
CA PHE A 271 10.69 10.47 6.14
C PHE A 271 10.36 10.91 7.56
N LEU A 272 10.03 12.19 7.72
CA LEU A 272 9.71 12.80 9.01
C LEU A 272 8.54 13.79 8.88
N SER A 273 7.40 13.45 9.48
CA SER A 273 6.16 14.26 9.44
C SER A 273 5.86 14.97 10.77
N GLY A 274 6.77 14.90 11.74
CA GLY A 274 6.59 15.48 13.08
C GLY A 274 5.61 14.73 14.00
N GLY A 275 5.01 13.63 13.53
CA GLY A 275 4.24 12.68 14.32
C GLY A 275 5.12 11.67 15.06
N ILE A 276 4.56 11.02 16.09
CA ILE A 276 5.30 10.04 16.90
C ILE A 276 5.86 8.89 16.08
N ASP A 277 5.14 8.44 15.06
CA ASP A 277 5.50 7.25 14.29
C ASP A 277 6.81 7.48 13.51
N SER A 278 6.84 8.51 12.66
CA SER A 278 8.03 8.85 11.87
C SER A 278 9.20 9.30 12.76
N THR A 279 8.93 10.03 13.84
CA THR A 279 9.99 10.46 14.77
C THR A 279 10.60 9.28 15.52
N ALA A 280 9.81 8.28 15.91
CA ALA A 280 10.34 7.06 16.53
C ALA A 280 11.26 6.29 15.57
N ILE A 281 10.85 6.13 14.31
CA ILE A 281 11.67 5.50 13.28
C ILE A 281 12.98 6.28 13.05
N ALA A 282 12.90 7.60 12.86
CA ALA A 282 14.09 8.42 12.64
C ALA A 282 15.05 8.41 13.84
N ALA A 283 14.52 8.50 15.06
CA ALA A 283 15.33 8.47 16.28
C ALA A 283 16.05 7.12 16.48
N LEU A 284 15.39 5.99 16.18
CA LEU A 284 16.00 4.67 16.23
C LEU A 284 17.02 4.48 15.08
N ALA A 285 16.69 4.92 13.86
CA ALA A 285 17.57 4.83 12.71
C ALA A 285 18.87 5.62 12.89
N LYS A 286 18.79 6.80 13.54
CA LYS A 286 19.95 7.64 13.88
C LYS A 286 20.97 6.93 14.76
N ARG A 287 20.56 5.94 15.56
CA ARG A 287 21.48 5.12 16.38
C ARG A 287 22.38 4.23 15.51
N HIS A 288 21.92 3.86 14.33
CA HIS A 288 22.67 3.05 13.36
C HIS A 288 23.38 3.90 12.30
N ASN A 289 22.81 5.05 11.94
CA ASN A 289 23.41 6.02 11.02
C ASN A 289 23.49 7.41 11.67
N PRO A 290 24.64 7.78 12.27
CA PRO A 290 24.87 9.11 12.82
C PRO A 290 24.73 10.26 11.83
N ASP A 291 24.74 10.02 10.52
CA ASP A 291 24.58 11.02 9.46
C ASP A 291 23.22 10.89 8.75
N LEU A 292 22.21 10.33 9.45
CA LEU A 292 20.87 10.15 8.91
C LEU A 292 20.29 11.47 8.38
N LEU A 293 19.95 11.48 7.09
CA LEU A 293 19.16 12.53 6.44
C LEU A 293 17.68 12.26 6.61
N THR A 294 16.92 13.30 6.93
CA THR A 294 15.46 13.24 7.00
C THR A 294 14.79 14.17 6.02
N PHE A 295 13.62 13.77 5.51
CA PHE A 295 12.91 14.52 4.47
C PHE A 295 11.46 14.76 4.85
N THR A 296 10.95 15.93 4.48
CA THR A 296 9.53 16.27 4.59
C THR A 296 9.08 17.13 3.40
N THR A 297 7.77 17.32 3.31
CA THR A 297 7.16 18.20 2.33
C THR A 297 6.10 19.09 2.96
N GLY A 298 5.88 20.26 2.37
CA GLY A 298 4.83 21.19 2.77
C GLY A 298 4.27 21.93 1.57
N PHE A 299 3.15 22.61 1.76
CA PHE A 299 2.52 23.48 0.76
C PHE A 299 2.77 24.94 1.07
N GLU A 300 2.73 25.80 0.05
CA GLU A 300 2.90 27.27 0.17
C GLU A 300 1.78 28.00 0.95
N ARG A 301 0.90 27.28 1.65
CA ARG A 301 -0.28 27.83 2.33
C ARG A 301 -0.22 27.65 3.85
N GLU A 302 -0.43 28.75 4.57
CA GLU A 302 -0.50 28.79 6.03
C GLU A 302 -1.59 27.83 6.55
N GLY A 303 -1.25 27.03 7.58
CA GLY A 303 -2.15 26.02 8.17
C GLY A 303 -2.19 24.66 7.45
N TYR A 304 -1.50 24.50 6.32
CA TYR A 304 -1.43 23.26 5.54
C TYR A 304 0.01 22.70 5.43
N SER A 305 0.88 23.07 6.36
CA SER A 305 2.29 22.67 6.36
C SER A 305 2.69 22.04 7.70
N GLU A 306 3.26 20.83 7.65
CA GLU A 306 3.89 20.18 8.80
C GLU A 306 5.38 20.53 8.94
N VAL A 307 5.89 21.43 8.09
CA VAL A 307 7.33 21.72 7.96
C VAL A 307 7.94 22.19 9.28
N ASP A 308 7.33 23.17 9.95
CA ASP A 308 7.86 23.71 11.22
C ASP A 308 7.89 22.64 12.32
N VAL A 309 6.87 21.77 12.31
CA VAL A 309 6.68 20.68 13.27
C VAL A 309 7.71 19.56 13.05
N ALA A 310 7.98 19.23 11.79
CA ALA A 310 9.01 18.28 11.39
C ALA A 310 10.41 18.82 11.68
N ALA A 311 10.66 20.10 11.42
CA ALA A 311 11.92 20.77 11.73
C ALA A 311 12.25 20.78 13.23
N GLU A 312 11.28 21.09 14.09
CA GLU A 312 11.45 21.00 15.56
C GLU A 312 11.78 19.56 16.00
N SER A 313 11.09 18.57 15.41
CA SER A 313 11.33 17.16 15.72
C SER A 313 12.73 16.72 15.26
N ALA A 314 13.18 17.18 14.10
CA ALA A 314 14.50 16.89 13.55
C ALA A 314 15.62 17.51 14.39
N GLU A 315 15.48 18.78 14.78
CA GLU A 315 16.42 19.47 15.67
C GLU A 315 16.55 18.73 17.00
N ALA A 316 15.42 18.32 17.58
CA ALA A 316 15.40 17.63 18.87
C ALA A 316 16.03 16.23 18.85
N ILE A 317 16.09 15.56 17.69
CA ILE A 317 16.79 14.27 17.54
C ILE A 317 18.16 14.40 16.85
N GLY A 318 18.60 15.62 16.53
CA GLY A 318 19.92 15.92 15.97
C GLY A 318 20.16 15.36 14.56
N VAL A 319 19.16 15.41 13.68
CA VAL A 319 19.27 14.96 12.27
C VAL A 319 19.22 16.13 11.30
N GLU A 320 19.90 15.99 10.17
CA GLU A 320 19.76 16.93 9.06
C GLU A 320 18.37 16.75 8.42
N HIS A 321 17.71 17.88 8.13
CA HIS A 321 16.34 17.89 7.67
C HIS A 321 16.18 18.69 6.38
N ILE A 322 15.69 18.03 5.34
CA ILE A 322 15.52 18.59 4.00
C ILE A 322 14.02 18.72 3.71
N VAL A 323 13.61 19.92 3.29
CA VAL A 323 12.22 20.29 3.07
C VAL A 323 11.96 20.58 1.59
N LYS A 324 10.94 19.94 1.00
CA LYS A 324 10.41 20.30 -0.33
C LYS A 324 9.05 20.98 -0.20
N VAL A 325 9.01 22.27 -0.55
CA VAL A 325 7.75 23.03 -0.68
C VAL A 325 7.15 22.83 -2.07
N VAL A 326 5.83 22.61 -2.13
CA VAL A 326 5.07 22.31 -3.35
C VAL A 326 4.05 23.41 -3.64
N SER A 327 4.08 23.93 -4.86
CA SER A 327 3.11 24.90 -5.39
C SER A 327 1.83 24.23 -5.93
N PRO A 328 0.70 24.94 -6.04
CA PRO A 328 -0.53 24.42 -6.66
C PRO A 328 -0.34 23.95 -8.12
N GLU A 329 0.52 24.63 -8.88
CA GLU A 329 0.82 24.30 -10.28
C GLU A 329 1.62 23.00 -10.36
N GLU A 330 2.68 22.86 -9.56
CA GLU A 330 3.42 21.60 -9.41
C GLU A 330 2.48 20.46 -9.00
N TYR A 331 1.51 20.74 -8.11
CA TYR A 331 0.53 19.76 -7.69
C TYR A 331 -0.30 19.25 -8.87
N ALA A 332 -0.87 20.14 -9.69
CA ALA A 332 -1.71 19.77 -10.82
C ALA A 332 -0.94 18.98 -11.88
N ASP A 333 0.27 19.45 -12.22
CA ASP A 333 1.12 18.85 -13.26
C ASP A 333 1.61 17.45 -12.89
N ALA A 334 1.71 17.14 -11.59
CA ALA A 334 2.12 15.82 -11.12
C ALA A 334 1.01 14.76 -11.25
N ILE A 335 -0.27 15.15 -11.34
CA ILE A 335 -1.40 14.21 -11.25
C ILE A 335 -1.38 13.16 -12.37
N PRO A 336 -1.21 13.51 -13.66
CA PRO A 336 -1.15 12.50 -14.73
C PRO A 336 -0.01 11.49 -14.52
N LYS A 337 1.17 11.96 -14.10
CA LYS A 337 2.32 11.11 -13.80
C LYS A 337 2.00 10.14 -12.66
N ILE A 338 1.46 10.64 -11.56
CA ILE A 338 1.05 9.85 -10.40
C ILE A 338 0.03 8.78 -10.80
N MET A 339 -1.00 9.14 -11.58
CA MET A 339 -2.02 8.19 -12.02
C MET A 339 -1.45 7.08 -12.91
N TRP A 340 -0.45 7.38 -13.74
CA TRP A 340 0.27 6.35 -14.51
C TRP A 340 1.05 5.39 -13.60
N TYR A 341 1.76 5.90 -12.60
CA TYR A 341 2.51 5.05 -11.66
C TYR A 341 1.59 4.16 -10.81
N LEU A 342 0.35 4.59 -10.55
CA LEU A 342 -0.59 3.87 -9.69
C LEU A 342 -1.16 2.58 -10.29
N ASP A 343 -1.12 2.40 -11.62
CA ASP A 343 -1.81 1.36 -12.41
C ASP A 343 -3.34 1.37 -12.34
N ASP A 344 -3.92 1.45 -11.14
CA ASP A 344 -5.33 1.72 -10.85
C ASP A 344 -5.41 3.01 -10.02
N PRO A 345 -6.43 3.87 -10.20
CA PRO A 345 -6.50 5.12 -9.48
C PRO A 345 -6.69 4.88 -7.98
N VAL A 346 -6.04 5.71 -7.17
CA VAL A 346 -6.26 5.84 -5.72
C VAL A 346 -6.60 7.30 -5.46
N ALA A 347 -7.76 7.57 -4.87
CA ALA A 347 -8.26 8.92 -4.64
C ALA A 347 -7.83 9.50 -3.29
N ASP A 348 -6.54 9.40 -2.96
CA ASP A 348 -5.93 10.05 -1.80
C ASP A 348 -5.12 11.28 -2.25
N PRO A 349 -5.52 12.51 -1.89
CA PRO A 349 -4.74 13.71 -2.20
C PRO A 349 -3.29 13.66 -1.68
N SER A 350 -2.99 12.86 -0.64
CA SER A 350 -1.65 12.75 -0.07
C SER A 350 -0.63 12.07 -0.98
N LEU A 351 -1.05 11.50 -2.12
CA LEU A 351 -0.17 10.95 -3.14
C LEU A 351 0.83 11.99 -3.66
N VAL A 352 0.39 13.23 -3.83
CA VAL A 352 1.19 14.30 -4.42
C VAL A 352 2.31 14.79 -3.50
N PRO A 353 2.08 15.12 -2.21
CA PRO A 353 3.18 15.45 -1.31
C PRO A 353 4.18 14.28 -1.20
N LEU A 354 3.69 13.03 -1.15
CA LEU A 354 4.55 11.85 -1.12
C LEU A 354 5.44 11.75 -2.38
N PHE A 355 4.90 12.08 -3.55
CA PHE A 355 5.66 12.12 -4.81
C PHE A 355 6.81 13.11 -4.74
N PHE A 356 6.56 14.33 -4.26
CA PHE A 356 7.59 15.36 -4.18
C PHE A 356 8.64 15.10 -3.09
N VAL A 357 8.25 14.58 -1.92
CA VAL A 357 9.25 14.22 -0.89
C VAL A 357 10.12 13.05 -1.34
N ALA A 358 9.55 12.06 -2.05
CA ALA A 358 10.32 10.96 -2.63
C ALA A 358 11.27 11.45 -3.73
N GLN A 359 10.81 12.38 -4.58
CA GLN A 359 11.64 13.02 -5.60
C GLN A 359 12.84 13.75 -4.98
N GLU A 360 12.61 14.48 -3.88
CA GLU A 360 13.68 15.18 -3.16
C GLU A 360 14.64 14.20 -2.50
N ALA A 361 14.11 13.23 -1.73
CA ALA A 361 14.92 12.23 -1.04
C ALA A 361 15.81 11.44 -2.00
N ARG A 362 15.30 11.09 -3.18
CA ARG A 362 16.07 10.34 -4.18
C ARG A 362 17.36 11.03 -4.64
N LYS A 363 17.43 12.37 -4.56
CA LYS A 363 18.66 13.12 -4.88
C LYS A 363 19.81 12.81 -3.92
N HIS A 364 19.50 12.27 -2.74
CA HIS A 364 20.45 12.06 -1.65
C HIS A 364 20.61 10.59 -1.27
N VAL A 365 19.54 9.79 -1.33
CA VAL A 365 19.52 8.41 -0.85
C VAL A 365 18.81 7.47 -1.83
N LYS A 366 19.11 6.16 -1.74
CA LYS A 366 18.39 5.10 -2.49
C LYS A 366 17.30 4.42 -1.65
N VAL A 367 17.39 4.52 -0.32
CA VAL A 367 16.48 3.88 0.63
C VAL A 367 16.00 4.91 1.66
N VAL A 368 14.71 4.86 2.02
CA VAL A 368 14.12 5.64 3.11
C VAL A 368 13.26 4.77 4.01
N LEU A 369 13.22 5.10 5.30
CA LEU A 369 12.29 4.52 6.27
C LEU A 369 11.03 5.38 6.43
N SER A 370 9.89 4.73 6.72
CA SER A 370 8.59 5.36 6.95
C SER A 370 7.88 4.78 8.18
N GLY A 371 6.98 5.59 8.77
CA GLY A 371 6.16 5.24 9.93
C GLY A 371 4.81 4.59 9.61
N GLU A 372 4.56 4.20 8.35
CA GLU A 372 3.31 3.56 7.92
C GLU A 372 3.04 2.23 8.64
N GLY A 373 1.77 1.91 8.86
CA GLY A 373 1.33 0.72 9.62
C GLY A 373 1.17 0.98 11.11
N ALA A 374 1.79 2.02 11.67
CA ALA A 374 1.68 2.31 13.09
C ALA A 374 0.24 2.56 13.56
N ASP A 375 -0.58 3.24 12.75
CA ASP A 375 -1.99 3.51 13.07
C ASP A 375 -2.83 2.23 13.07
N GLU A 376 -2.66 1.39 12.06
CA GLU A 376 -3.37 0.13 11.89
C GLU A 376 -3.00 -0.89 12.96
N LEU A 377 -1.73 -0.95 13.39
CA LEU A 377 -1.27 -1.94 14.37
C LEU A 377 -1.52 -1.50 15.82
N PHE A 378 -1.26 -0.23 16.15
CA PHE A 378 -1.30 0.27 17.53
C PHE A 378 -2.56 1.08 17.87
N GLY A 379 -3.57 1.10 16.99
CA GLY A 379 -4.84 1.76 17.23
C GLY A 379 -4.73 3.28 17.21
N GLY A 380 -4.19 3.84 16.13
CA GLY A 380 -3.87 5.27 15.99
C GLY A 380 -4.98 6.15 15.44
N TYR A 381 -5.89 5.59 14.64
CA TYR A 381 -7.00 6.34 14.07
C TYR A 381 -8.04 6.71 15.13
N THR A 382 -8.54 7.95 15.07
CA THR A 382 -9.54 8.44 16.01
C THR A 382 -10.87 7.70 15.89
N ILE A 383 -11.19 7.17 14.70
CA ILE A 383 -12.39 6.37 14.46
C ILE A 383 -12.42 5.08 15.28
N TYR A 384 -11.26 4.53 15.67
CA TYR A 384 -11.21 3.36 16.56
C TYR A 384 -11.76 3.64 17.97
N LYS A 385 -11.94 4.91 18.36
CA LYS A 385 -12.64 5.29 19.62
C LYS A 385 -14.16 5.16 19.51
N GLU A 386 -14.68 5.05 18.29
CA GLU A 386 -16.11 5.11 18.03
C GLU A 386 -16.89 3.95 18.68
N PRO A 387 -16.49 2.67 18.56
CA PRO A 387 -17.20 1.59 19.23
C PRO A 387 -17.29 1.80 20.75
N LEU A 388 -16.21 2.28 21.38
CA LEU A 388 -16.18 2.58 22.81
C LEU A 388 -17.15 3.71 23.18
N SER A 389 -17.28 4.72 22.31
CA SER A 389 -18.20 5.85 22.50
C SER A 389 -19.67 5.46 22.27
N LEU A 390 -19.91 4.44 21.45
CA LEU A 390 -21.25 3.95 21.07
C LEU A 390 -21.70 2.73 21.89
N ALA A 391 -20.85 2.19 22.77
CA ALA A 391 -21.18 1.05 23.64
C ALA A 391 -22.52 1.16 24.42
N PRO A 392 -23.01 2.35 24.82
CA PRO A 392 -24.34 2.46 25.42
C PRO A 392 -25.48 2.08 24.47
N PHE A 393 -25.34 2.31 23.16
CA PHE A 393 -26.35 1.94 22.16
C PHE A 393 -26.39 0.42 21.91
N GLU A 394 -25.24 -0.25 21.93
CA GLU A 394 -25.17 -1.72 21.77
C GLU A 394 -25.88 -2.47 22.90
N LYS A 395 -26.03 -1.85 24.07
CA LYS A 395 -26.76 -2.40 25.22
C LYS A 395 -28.27 -2.14 25.16
N MET A 396 -28.76 -1.39 24.18
CA MET A 396 -30.18 -1.05 24.05
C MET A 396 -30.97 -2.16 23.33
N PRO A 397 -32.22 -2.44 23.71
CA PRO A 397 -33.07 -3.40 22.99
C PRO A 397 -33.40 -2.94 21.55
N ASP A 398 -33.48 -3.89 20.61
CA ASP A 398 -33.76 -3.63 19.19
C ASP A 398 -34.95 -2.70 18.89
N PRO A 399 -36.11 -2.77 19.59
CA PRO A 399 -37.22 -1.86 19.30
C PRO A 399 -36.88 -0.40 19.57
N LEU A 400 -36.06 -0.13 20.60
CA LEU A 400 -35.61 1.22 20.94
C LEU A 400 -34.61 1.72 19.89
N LEU A 401 -33.68 0.87 19.46
CA LEU A 401 -32.73 1.18 18.39
C LEU A 401 -33.43 1.53 17.07
N LYS A 402 -34.44 0.74 16.67
CA LYS A 402 -35.27 1.02 15.48
C LYS A 402 -36.00 2.36 15.58
N GLY A 403 -36.53 2.69 16.77
CA GLY A 403 -37.17 3.98 17.03
C GLY A 403 -36.20 5.16 16.92
N LEU A 404 -35.01 5.04 17.51
CA LEU A 404 -33.95 6.04 17.44
C LEU A 404 -33.39 6.19 16.03
N ASN A 405 -33.27 5.11 15.26
CA ASN A 405 -32.82 5.14 13.87
C ASN A 405 -33.82 5.93 13.00
N LYS A 406 -35.11 5.64 13.14
CA LYS A 406 -36.18 6.36 12.44
C LYS A 406 -36.20 7.84 12.80
N LEU A 407 -35.97 8.17 14.08
CA LEU A 407 -35.81 9.57 14.51
C LEU A 407 -34.61 10.22 13.81
N GLY A 408 -33.45 9.56 13.81
CA GLY A 408 -32.24 10.04 13.14
C GLY A 408 -32.45 10.38 11.66
N GLN A 409 -33.15 9.51 10.92
CA GLN A 409 -33.47 9.72 9.50
C GLN A 409 -34.38 10.93 9.24
N ILE A 410 -35.23 11.31 10.22
CA ILE A 410 -36.17 12.43 10.11
C ILE A 410 -35.51 13.77 10.51
N LEU A 411 -34.44 13.73 11.32
CA LEU A 411 -33.78 14.96 11.75
C LEU A 411 -33.14 15.69 10.55
N PRO A 412 -33.18 17.04 10.51
CA PRO A 412 -32.51 17.83 9.48
C PRO A 412 -31.00 17.53 9.43
N GLU A 413 -30.41 17.56 8.24
CA GLU A 413 -28.95 17.54 8.11
C GLU A 413 -28.31 18.71 8.86
N GLY A 414 -27.18 18.46 9.52
CA GLY A 414 -26.48 19.45 10.34
C GLY A 414 -27.00 19.61 11.78
N MET A 415 -28.11 18.95 12.17
CA MET A 415 -28.60 19.01 13.55
C MET A 415 -27.67 18.27 14.53
N ARG A 416 -27.33 18.93 15.65
CA ARG A 416 -26.52 18.33 16.73
C ARG A 416 -27.20 17.04 17.24
N GLY A 417 -26.44 15.94 17.23
CA GLY A 417 -26.90 14.63 17.71
C GLY A 417 -27.44 13.68 16.64
N LYS A 418 -27.84 14.16 15.45
CA LYS A 418 -28.30 13.29 14.34
C LYS A 418 -27.25 12.24 13.97
N SER A 419 -26.05 12.69 13.66
CA SER A 419 -24.93 11.80 13.29
C SER A 419 -24.58 10.80 14.40
N LEU A 420 -24.74 11.17 15.68
CA LEU A 420 -24.51 10.22 16.79
C LEU A 420 -25.59 9.15 16.83
N LEU A 421 -26.87 9.53 16.63
CA LEU A 421 -28.01 8.59 16.59
C LEU A 421 -27.92 7.64 15.39
N GLU A 422 -27.62 8.14 14.20
CA GLU A 422 -27.46 7.32 13.00
C GLU A 422 -26.33 6.29 13.19
N ARG A 423 -25.18 6.73 13.70
CA ARG A 423 -24.03 5.83 13.93
C ARG A 423 -24.28 4.85 15.07
N GLY A 424 -24.89 5.29 16.17
CA GLY A 424 -25.22 4.44 17.31
C GLY A 424 -26.28 3.38 17.02
N THR A 425 -27.14 3.59 16.01
CA THR A 425 -28.22 2.65 15.64
C THR A 425 -27.92 1.83 14.40
N THR A 426 -26.76 2.02 13.78
CA THR A 426 -26.31 1.26 12.60
C THR A 426 -25.23 0.27 13.03
N PRO A 427 -25.33 -1.02 12.67
CA PRO A 427 -24.29 -2.02 12.96
C PRO A 427 -22.93 -1.56 12.42
N MET A 428 -21.85 -1.92 13.12
CA MET A 428 -20.49 -1.53 12.74
C MET A 428 -20.16 -1.93 11.30
N GLU A 429 -20.57 -3.12 10.90
CA GLU A 429 -20.35 -3.73 9.58
C GLU A 429 -21.00 -2.95 8.43
N ALA A 430 -22.03 -2.15 8.73
CA ALA A 430 -22.73 -1.33 7.75
C ALA A 430 -22.26 0.14 7.75
N ARG A 431 -21.47 0.56 8.74
CA ARG A 431 -21.02 1.97 8.89
C ARG A 431 -19.51 2.16 8.85
N TYR A 432 -18.73 1.11 9.10
CA TYR A 432 -17.28 1.13 9.03
C TYR A 432 -16.81 0.25 7.88
N TYR A 433 -16.20 0.87 6.89
CA TYR A 433 -15.60 0.21 5.73
C TYR A 433 -14.30 0.92 5.31
N GLY A 434 -13.61 1.47 6.32
CA GLY A 434 -12.39 2.27 6.18
C GLY A 434 -12.56 3.72 6.65
N ASN A 435 -11.46 4.46 6.69
CA ASN A 435 -11.38 5.85 7.16
C ASN A 435 -12.04 6.88 6.23
N ALA A 436 -12.67 6.41 5.15
CA ALA A 436 -12.77 7.15 3.92
C ALA A 436 -14.14 7.02 3.25
N ARG A 437 -15.17 7.67 3.79
CA ARG A 437 -16.50 7.71 3.16
C ARG A 437 -16.62 8.92 2.22
N SER A 438 -16.86 8.67 0.93
CA SER A 438 -17.03 9.73 -0.08
C SER A 438 -18.50 9.89 -0.49
N PHE A 439 -19.15 8.82 -0.92
CA PHE A 439 -20.54 8.83 -1.38
C PHE A 439 -21.47 8.03 -0.43
N ASN A 440 -22.75 8.42 -0.38
CA ASN A 440 -23.81 7.45 -0.11
C ASN A 440 -24.41 6.97 -1.44
N PHE A 441 -25.18 5.88 -1.43
CA PHE A 441 -25.72 5.30 -2.66
C PHE A 441 -26.53 6.32 -3.50
N ASP A 442 -27.29 7.20 -2.85
CA ASP A 442 -28.10 8.21 -3.53
C ASP A 442 -27.27 9.27 -4.24
N GLN A 443 -26.14 9.66 -3.64
CA GLN A 443 -25.16 10.55 -4.25
C GLN A 443 -24.37 9.84 -5.34
N LEU A 444 -24.02 8.56 -5.13
CA LEU A 444 -23.29 7.73 -6.08
C LEU A 444 -24.09 7.58 -7.38
N ARG A 445 -25.38 7.22 -7.31
CA ARG A 445 -26.24 7.08 -8.50
C ARG A 445 -26.45 8.36 -9.31
N ARG A 446 -26.26 9.54 -8.70
CA ARG A 446 -26.30 10.82 -9.45
C ARG A 446 -25.16 10.86 -10.47
N VAL A 447 -23.97 10.42 -10.08
CA VAL A 447 -22.77 10.46 -10.93
C VAL A 447 -22.51 9.16 -11.67
N LEU A 448 -22.94 8.01 -11.16
CA LEU A 448 -22.86 6.68 -11.77
C LEU A 448 -24.29 6.13 -12.01
N PRO A 449 -24.94 6.43 -13.15
CA PRO A 449 -26.38 6.16 -13.34
C PRO A 449 -26.75 4.67 -13.42
N TRP A 450 -25.76 3.79 -13.64
CA TRP A 450 -25.93 2.34 -13.73
C TRP A 450 -25.53 1.59 -12.45
N ALA A 451 -25.15 2.32 -11.39
CA ALA A 451 -24.73 1.76 -10.12
C ALA A 451 -25.80 0.86 -9.50
N LYS A 452 -25.35 -0.18 -8.80
CA LYS A 452 -26.21 -1.23 -8.26
C LYS A 452 -26.07 -1.35 -6.75
N PRO A 453 -27.16 -1.32 -5.97
CA PRO A 453 -27.09 -1.40 -4.51
C PRO A 453 -26.35 -2.65 -3.96
N GLU A 454 -26.28 -3.72 -4.75
CA GLU A 454 -25.58 -4.96 -4.42
C GLU A 454 -24.05 -4.90 -4.58
N TRP A 455 -23.50 -3.95 -5.33
CA TRP A 455 -22.06 -3.78 -5.59
C TRP A 455 -21.41 -2.75 -4.66
N ASP A 456 -21.91 -2.64 -3.43
CA ASP A 456 -21.36 -1.71 -2.45
C ASP A 456 -20.19 -2.31 -1.66
N HIS A 457 -19.57 -1.49 -0.81
CA HIS A 457 -18.48 -1.92 0.07
C HIS A 457 -18.74 -3.22 0.85
N ARG A 458 -20.00 -3.64 1.11
CA ARG A 458 -20.28 -4.87 1.88
C ARG A 458 -19.94 -6.12 1.10
N GLU A 459 -19.96 -6.09 -0.23
CA GLU A 459 -19.46 -7.21 -1.05
C GLU A 459 -17.99 -7.50 -0.73
N VAL A 460 -17.21 -6.45 -0.44
CA VAL A 460 -15.79 -6.52 -0.06
C VAL A 460 -15.61 -6.79 1.43
N THR A 461 -16.34 -6.09 2.30
CA THR A 461 -16.08 -6.10 3.74
C THR A 461 -16.75 -7.25 4.49
N ALA A 462 -17.90 -7.77 4.02
CA ALA A 462 -18.64 -8.81 4.75
C ALA A 462 -17.83 -10.11 4.94
N PRO A 463 -17.12 -10.65 3.93
CA PRO A 463 -16.26 -11.83 4.12
C PRO A 463 -15.12 -11.58 5.11
N ILE A 464 -14.61 -10.35 5.20
CA ILE A 464 -13.56 -9.97 6.14
C ILE A 464 -14.11 -9.90 7.57
N TYR A 465 -15.28 -9.27 7.74
CA TYR A 465 -15.96 -9.19 9.04
C TYR A 465 -16.40 -10.55 9.58
N ALA A 466 -16.75 -11.49 8.70
CA ALA A 466 -17.08 -12.85 9.11
C ALA A 466 -15.91 -13.58 9.79
N ARG A 467 -14.66 -13.22 9.46
CA ARG A 467 -13.44 -13.80 10.07
C ARG A 467 -13.07 -13.19 11.43
N SER A 468 -13.67 -12.05 11.80
CA SER A 468 -13.33 -11.32 13.03
C SER A 468 -14.45 -11.29 14.06
N GLN A 469 -15.46 -12.17 13.96
CA GLN A 469 -16.63 -12.14 14.85
C GLN A 469 -16.28 -12.28 16.34
N ASP A 470 -15.23 -13.04 16.65
CA ASP A 470 -14.78 -13.30 18.02
C ASP A 470 -13.80 -12.25 18.56
N MET A 471 -13.42 -11.25 17.76
CA MET A 471 -12.50 -10.18 18.15
C MET A 471 -13.25 -9.03 18.84
N ASP A 472 -12.56 -8.25 19.69
CA ASP A 472 -13.15 -7.03 20.24
C ASP A 472 -13.43 -5.98 19.13
N PRO A 473 -14.38 -5.05 19.32
CA PRO A 473 -14.78 -4.13 18.25
C PRO A 473 -13.64 -3.30 17.65
N VAL A 474 -12.62 -2.95 18.44
CA VAL A 474 -11.44 -2.22 17.94
C VAL A 474 -10.59 -3.14 17.07
N ALA A 475 -10.30 -4.34 17.55
CA ALA A 475 -9.58 -5.35 16.78
C ALA A 475 -10.32 -5.73 15.47
N ARG A 476 -11.65 -5.75 15.47
CA ARG A 476 -12.46 -5.97 14.25
C ARG A 476 -12.23 -4.89 13.19
N MET A 477 -12.16 -3.62 13.61
CA MET A 477 -11.85 -2.50 12.71
C MET A 477 -10.40 -2.56 12.22
N GLN A 478 -9.45 -2.86 13.10
CA GLN A 478 -8.03 -3.04 12.71
C GLN A 478 -7.88 -4.19 11.71
N HIS A 479 -8.51 -5.34 11.98
CA HIS A 479 -8.53 -6.49 11.07
C HIS A 479 -9.11 -6.10 9.72
N LEU A 480 -10.23 -5.36 9.67
CA LEU A 480 -10.77 -4.87 8.41
C LEU A 480 -9.75 -4.01 7.65
N ASP A 481 -9.13 -3.04 8.32
CA ASP A 481 -8.16 -2.12 7.70
C ASP A 481 -6.91 -2.86 7.17
N LEU A 482 -6.46 -3.93 7.81
CA LEU A 482 -5.40 -4.80 7.25
C LEU A 482 -5.79 -5.41 5.90
N PHE A 483 -7.09 -5.66 5.69
CA PHE A 483 -7.64 -6.27 4.48
C PHE A 483 -8.19 -5.30 3.43
N THR A 484 -8.39 -4.03 3.79
CA THR A 484 -8.92 -3.00 2.89
C THR A 484 -7.97 -1.80 2.83
N TRP A 485 -8.06 -0.89 3.81
CA TRP A 485 -7.38 0.40 3.85
C TRP A 485 -5.86 0.30 3.67
N MET A 486 -5.20 -0.62 4.41
CA MET A 486 -3.75 -0.77 4.39
C MET A 486 -3.23 -1.18 3.00
N ARG A 487 -3.83 -2.21 2.42
CA ARG A 487 -3.37 -2.78 1.13
C ARG A 487 -3.94 -2.07 -0.10
N GLY A 488 -5.04 -1.33 0.06
CA GLY A 488 -5.73 -0.63 -1.01
C GLY A 488 -5.30 0.83 -1.18
N ASP A 489 -4.93 1.49 -0.08
CA ASP A 489 -4.48 2.89 -0.09
C ASP A 489 -3.04 3.02 0.44
N ILE A 490 -2.81 2.70 1.72
CA ILE A 490 -1.57 3.04 2.43
C ILE A 490 -0.33 2.44 1.76
N LEU A 491 -0.31 1.14 1.50
CA LEU A 491 0.85 0.46 0.93
C LEU A 491 0.99 0.66 -0.57
N VAL A 492 -0.12 0.91 -1.27
CA VAL A 492 -0.10 1.22 -2.71
C VAL A 492 0.61 2.54 -2.94
N LYS A 493 0.25 3.59 -2.20
CA LYS A 493 0.94 4.89 -2.29
C LYS A 493 2.38 4.79 -1.83
N ALA A 494 2.62 4.11 -0.71
CA ALA A 494 3.93 3.91 -0.14
C ALA A 494 4.91 3.32 -1.16
N ASP A 495 4.55 2.21 -1.80
CA ASP A 495 5.44 1.56 -2.75
C ASP A 495 5.48 2.31 -4.09
N LYS A 496 4.34 2.53 -4.74
CA LYS A 496 4.33 3.02 -6.14
C LYS A 496 4.82 4.45 -6.28
N ILE A 497 4.50 5.33 -5.33
CA ILE A 497 4.90 6.75 -5.42
C ILE A 497 6.38 6.95 -5.09
N ASN A 498 6.92 6.21 -4.13
CA ASN A 498 8.37 6.25 -3.89
C ASN A 498 9.13 5.64 -5.08
N MET A 499 8.60 4.54 -5.64
CA MET A 499 9.23 3.89 -6.77
C MET A 499 9.10 4.66 -8.08
N ALA A 500 8.18 5.62 -8.21
CA ALA A 500 8.17 6.60 -9.30
C ALA A 500 9.51 7.35 -9.43
N HIS A 501 10.29 7.40 -8.36
CA HIS A 501 11.61 7.99 -8.29
C HIS A 501 12.70 6.97 -7.94
N SER A 502 12.52 5.68 -8.21
CA SER A 502 13.54 4.67 -7.91
C SER A 502 14.03 4.71 -6.45
N LEU A 503 13.14 5.05 -5.52
CA LEU A 503 13.43 5.20 -4.09
C LEU A 503 12.74 4.06 -3.34
N GLU A 504 13.51 3.23 -2.65
CA GLU A 504 12.95 2.17 -1.85
C GLU A 504 12.46 2.68 -0.50
N LEU A 505 11.15 2.55 -0.27
CA LEU A 505 10.55 2.77 1.04
C LEU A 505 10.52 1.47 1.83
N ARG A 506 10.98 1.52 3.08
CA ARG A 506 10.86 0.43 4.07
C ARG A 506 9.99 0.86 5.25
N VAL A 507 9.22 -0.06 5.81
CA VAL A 507 8.15 0.21 6.79
C VAL A 507 8.33 -0.62 8.07
N PRO A 508 9.21 -0.23 9.00
CA PRO A 508 9.57 -1.05 10.16
C PRO A 508 8.40 -1.42 11.08
N PHE A 509 7.32 -0.64 11.10
CA PHE A 509 6.11 -0.99 11.84
C PHE A 509 5.40 -2.22 11.27
N LEU A 510 5.52 -2.50 9.96
CA LEU A 510 4.92 -3.66 9.28
C LEU A 510 5.89 -4.84 9.20
N ASP A 511 6.76 -4.97 10.19
CA ASP A 511 7.53 -6.18 10.43
C ASP A 511 6.66 -7.25 11.09
N LYS A 512 6.78 -8.51 10.67
CA LYS A 512 6.03 -9.63 11.25
C LYS A 512 6.26 -9.77 12.76
N GLU A 513 7.46 -9.44 13.25
CA GLU A 513 7.79 -9.49 14.69
C GLU A 513 7.11 -8.35 15.44
N VAL A 514 7.06 -7.15 14.86
CA VAL A 514 6.32 -6.01 15.44
C VAL A 514 4.82 -6.32 15.49
N PHE A 515 4.28 -6.91 14.42
CA PHE A 515 2.89 -7.35 14.36
C PHE A 515 2.57 -8.42 15.40
N ALA A 516 3.44 -9.42 15.59
CA ALA A 516 3.27 -10.47 16.60
C ALA A 516 3.17 -9.90 18.03
N VAL A 517 3.79 -8.75 18.29
CA VAL A 517 3.57 -8.01 19.55
C VAL A 517 2.28 -7.20 19.51
N ALA A 518 2.07 -6.41 18.46
CA ALA A 518 0.94 -5.49 18.34
C ALA A 518 -0.44 -6.18 18.38
N GLU A 519 -0.55 -7.38 17.79
CA GLU A 519 -1.81 -8.13 17.77
C GLU A 519 -2.20 -8.66 19.16
N THR A 520 -1.26 -8.77 20.09
CA THR A 520 -1.51 -9.22 21.47
C THR A 520 -1.97 -8.11 22.41
N ILE A 521 -1.90 -6.84 22.00
CA ILE A 521 -2.15 -5.69 22.88
C ILE A 521 -3.67 -5.53 23.13
N PRO A 522 -4.12 -5.51 24.40
CA PRO A 522 -5.50 -5.17 24.76
C PRO A 522 -5.97 -3.80 24.26
N HIS A 523 -7.25 -3.69 23.86
CA HIS A 523 -7.78 -2.44 23.30
C HIS A 523 -7.72 -1.25 24.29
N ASP A 524 -7.81 -1.49 25.59
CA ASP A 524 -7.70 -0.50 26.67
C ASP A 524 -6.27 0.00 26.89
N LEU A 525 -5.27 -0.67 26.30
CA LEU A 525 -3.88 -0.20 26.21
C LEU A 525 -3.53 0.36 24.82
N LYS A 526 -4.33 0.09 23.78
CA LYS A 526 -4.25 0.79 22.49
C LYS A 526 -4.89 2.18 22.58
N ILE A 527 -6.07 2.26 23.20
CA ILE A 527 -6.92 3.45 23.29
C ILE A 527 -7.24 3.72 24.76
N ALA A 528 -6.34 4.43 25.43
CA ALA A 528 -6.43 4.73 26.85
C ALA A 528 -6.39 6.23 27.11
N ASN A 529 -6.92 6.68 28.25
CA ASN A 529 -6.71 8.04 28.78
C ASN A 529 -7.01 9.16 27.77
N GLY A 530 -8.04 8.96 26.94
CA GLY A 530 -8.44 9.92 25.90
C GLY A 530 -7.51 10.01 24.69
N THR A 531 -6.44 9.21 24.61
CA THR A 531 -5.49 9.18 23.49
C THR A 531 -5.57 7.88 22.68
N THR A 532 -5.05 7.92 21.46
CA THR A 532 -4.78 6.75 20.61
C THR A 532 -3.31 6.34 20.73
N LYS A 533 -2.95 5.13 20.31
CA LYS A 533 -1.57 4.62 20.39
C LYS A 533 -0.99 4.70 21.81
N TYR A 534 -1.79 4.47 22.85
CA TYR A 534 -1.33 4.71 24.23
C TYR A 534 -0.09 3.88 24.59
N ALA A 535 -0.13 2.55 24.39
CA ALA A 535 1.00 1.67 24.66
C ALA A 535 2.25 2.04 23.84
N LEU A 536 2.09 2.41 22.56
CA LEU A 536 3.19 2.88 21.72
C LEU A 536 3.79 4.18 22.24
N ARG A 537 2.96 5.18 22.60
CA ARG A 537 3.42 6.44 23.20
C ARG A 537 4.23 6.18 24.47
N LYS A 538 3.76 5.27 25.32
CA LYS A 538 4.48 4.86 26.54
C LYS A 538 5.80 4.16 26.25
N ALA A 539 5.83 3.25 25.28
CA ALA A 539 7.06 2.57 24.86
C ALA A 539 8.11 3.55 24.33
N MET A 540 7.68 4.64 23.68
CA MET A 540 8.59 5.60 23.05
C MET A 540 9.05 6.75 23.98
N GLU A 541 8.63 6.80 25.25
CA GLU A 541 8.94 7.91 26.18
C GLU A 541 10.44 8.21 26.34
N GLN A 542 11.29 7.19 26.18
CA GLN A 542 12.76 7.32 26.28
C GLN A 542 13.46 7.40 24.92
N ILE A 543 12.72 7.35 23.81
CA ILE A 543 13.24 7.32 22.44
C ILE A 543 12.94 8.64 21.74
N VAL A 544 11.73 9.18 21.89
CA VAL A 544 11.32 10.41 21.21
C VAL A 544 11.22 11.60 22.17
N PRO A 545 11.42 12.83 21.69
CA PRO A 545 11.30 14.03 22.52
C PRO A 545 9.89 14.19 23.15
N PRO A 546 9.79 14.73 24.39
CA PRO A 546 8.49 14.85 25.08
C PRO A 546 7.40 15.64 24.33
N HIS A 547 7.78 16.65 23.55
CA HIS A 547 6.81 17.46 22.79
C HIS A 547 6.13 16.68 21.66
N VAL A 548 6.77 15.63 21.13
CA VAL A 548 6.22 14.75 20.09
C VAL A 548 5.20 13.77 20.65
N LEU A 549 5.42 13.27 21.88
CA LEU A 549 4.58 12.25 22.53
C LEU A 549 3.12 12.68 22.74
N HIS A 550 2.85 13.97 22.87
CA HIS A 550 1.52 14.50 23.15
C HIS A 550 0.89 15.23 21.96
N ARG A 551 1.63 15.31 20.84
CA ARG A 551 1.17 15.98 19.63
C ARG A 551 0.02 15.19 19.00
N LYS A 552 -1.01 15.93 18.59
CA LYS A 552 -2.06 15.39 17.73
C LYS A 552 -1.49 15.24 16.32
N LYS A 553 -1.69 14.07 15.71
CA LYS A 553 -1.31 13.83 14.32
C LYS A 553 -2.07 14.81 13.42
N LEU A 554 -1.35 15.62 12.64
CA LEU A 554 -1.87 16.13 11.38
C LEU A 554 -1.50 15.07 10.31
N GLY A 555 -2.36 14.89 9.31
CA GLY A 555 -1.97 14.12 8.12
C GLY A 555 -1.09 14.99 7.23
N PHE A 556 -0.93 14.64 5.96
CA PHE A 556 -0.51 15.60 4.94
C PHE A 556 -1.76 16.37 4.43
N PRO A 557 -2.19 17.49 5.05
CA PRO A 557 -3.40 18.17 4.62
C PRO A 557 -3.18 18.80 3.26
N VAL A 558 -3.93 18.36 2.26
CA VAL A 558 -3.95 19.01 0.95
C VAL A 558 -5.14 19.98 0.90
N PRO A 559 -4.94 21.25 0.51
CA PRO A 559 -6.01 22.25 0.45
C PRO A 559 -6.97 22.06 -0.74
N MET A 560 -7.33 20.81 -1.09
CA MET A 560 -8.22 20.46 -2.21
C MET A 560 -9.56 21.17 -2.17
N ARG A 561 -10.13 21.34 -0.97
CA ARG A 561 -11.37 22.10 -0.76
C ARG A 561 -11.26 23.54 -1.26
N HIS A 562 -10.10 24.17 -1.08
CA HIS A 562 -9.91 25.55 -1.52
C HIS A 562 -9.56 25.61 -2.99
N TRP A 563 -8.65 24.76 -3.46
CA TRP A 563 -8.20 24.79 -4.85
C TRP A 563 -9.29 24.40 -5.86
N LEU A 564 -10.13 23.42 -5.55
CA LEU A 564 -11.25 23.04 -6.42
C LEU A 564 -12.37 24.08 -6.45
N ALA A 565 -12.49 24.91 -5.41
CA ALA A 565 -13.46 26.01 -5.37
C ALA A 565 -12.89 27.31 -5.98
N GLY A 566 -11.58 27.51 -5.90
CA GLY A 566 -10.86 28.69 -6.36
C GLY A 566 -10.39 28.59 -7.81
N ASP A 567 -9.79 29.67 -8.30
CA ASP A 567 -9.30 29.75 -9.68
C ASP A 567 -8.05 28.89 -9.92
N GLU A 568 -7.43 28.36 -8.85
CA GLU A 568 -6.25 27.49 -8.92
C GLU A 568 -6.54 26.18 -9.67
N LEU A 569 -7.59 25.43 -9.30
CA LEU A 569 -7.91 24.13 -9.92
C LEU A 569 -9.33 24.01 -10.48
N TYR A 570 -10.24 24.97 -10.27
CA TYR A 570 -11.61 24.85 -10.79
C TYR A 570 -11.65 24.73 -12.32
N GLY A 571 -10.86 25.56 -13.03
CA GLY A 571 -10.79 25.52 -14.49
C GLY A 571 -10.26 24.18 -15.02
N TRP A 572 -9.19 23.69 -14.41
CA TRP A 572 -8.59 22.38 -14.69
C TRP A 572 -9.60 21.23 -14.46
N ALA A 573 -10.31 21.24 -13.32
CA ALA A 573 -11.32 20.23 -13.02
C ALA A 573 -12.46 20.26 -14.04
N GLN A 574 -12.96 21.46 -14.38
CA GLN A 574 -14.02 21.63 -15.37
C GLN A 574 -13.60 21.12 -16.75
N GLN A 575 -12.37 21.42 -17.18
CA GLN A 575 -11.84 20.94 -18.46
C GLN A 575 -11.69 19.42 -18.46
N THR A 576 -11.11 18.84 -17.40
CA THR A 576 -10.96 17.40 -17.24
C THR A 576 -12.29 16.66 -17.36
N ILE A 577 -13.35 17.17 -16.71
CA ILE A 577 -14.70 16.58 -16.79
C ILE A 577 -15.29 16.66 -18.20
N LYS A 578 -15.08 17.79 -18.89
CA LYS A 578 -15.63 18.01 -20.24
C LYS A 578 -14.94 17.16 -21.31
N GLU A 579 -13.62 16.99 -21.20
CA GLU A 579 -12.79 16.33 -22.22
C GLU A 579 -12.68 14.82 -22.07
N SER A 580 -12.91 14.28 -20.87
CA SER A 580 -12.90 12.82 -20.66
C SER A 580 -13.91 12.15 -21.60
N GLN A 581 -13.70 10.90 -21.98
CA GLN A 581 -14.62 10.10 -22.80
C GLN A 581 -15.32 9.04 -21.93
N THR A 582 -15.80 9.48 -20.75
CA THR A 582 -16.41 8.58 -19.75
C THR A 582 -17.93 8.70 -19.70
N ASP A 583 -18.61 9.07 -20.80
CA ASP A 583 -20.06 9.31 -20.82
C ASP A 583 -20.89 8.04 -20.56
N ASP A 584 -20.33 6.86 -20.85
CA ASP A 584 -20.93 5.55 -20.57
C ASP A 584 -20.70 5.08 -19.11
N ILE A 585 -19.87 5.82 -18.37
CA ILE A 585 -19.50 5.57 -16.97
C ILE A 585 -20.15 6.63 -16.08
N PHE A 586 -19.86 7.92 -16.30
CA PHE A 586 -20.31 9.03 -15.47
C PHE A 586 -21.35 9.92 -16.15
N ASN A 587 -22.31 10.37 -15.36
CA ASN A 587 -23.19 11.48 -15.72
C ASN A 587 -22.46 12.82 -15.55
N LYS A 588 -21.69 13.23 -16.57
CA LYS A 588 -20.88 14.46 -16.54
C LYS A 588 -21.67 15.73 -16.19
N PRO A 589 -22.91 15.97 -16.68
CA PRO A 589 -23.73 17.09 -16.21
C PRO A 589 -23.87 17.16 -14.69
N GLU A 590 -24.13 16.02 -14.02
CA GLU A 590 -24.22 15.96 -12.56
C GLU A 590 -22.86 16.19 -11.88
N VAL A 591 -21.77 15.71 -12.49
CA VAL A 591 -20.40 15.98 -11.98
C VAL A 591 -20.05 17.47 -12.08
N LEU A 592 -20.45 18.14 -13.17
CA LEU A 592 -20.26 19.59 -13.35
C LEU A 592 -21.11 20.41 -12.37
N GLU A 593 -22.36 20.01 -12.12
CA GLU A 593 -23.18 20.67 -11.10
C GLU A 593 -22.59 20.46 -9.71
N MET A 594 -22.10 19.26 -9.39
CA MET A 594 -21.38 18.99 -8.13
C MET A 594 -20.13 19.87 -7.97
N LEU A 595 -19.38 20.13 -9.05
CA LEU A 595 -18.24 21.04 -9.04
C LEU A 595 -18.66 22.49 -8.76
N LYS A 596 -19.79 22.92 -9.34
CA LYS A 596 -20.37 24.25 -9.12
C LYS A 596 -20.93 24.42 -7.71
N GLU A 597 -21.70 23.44 -7.20
CA GLU A 597 -22.18 23.39 -5.82
C GLU A 597 -21.03 23.55 -4.81
N HIS A 598 -19.87 22.96 -5.11
CA HIS A 598 -18.66 23.11 -4.31
C HIS A 598 -18.08 24.53 -4.33
N ARG A 599 -17.91 25.10 -5.53
CA ARG A 599 -17.41 26.48 -5.71
C ARG A 599 -18.31 27.52 -5.06
N ASP A 600 -19.62 27.35 -5.19
CA ASP A 600 -20.63 28.27 -4.65
C ASP A 600 -20.81 28.12 -3.12
N GLY A 601 -20.15 27.13 -2.50
CA GLY A 601 -20.20 26.89 -1.06
C GLY A 601 -21.50 26.24 -0.57
N VAL A 602 -22.28 25.65 -1.48
CA VAL A 602 -23.53 24.93 -1.16
C VAL A 602 -23.24 23.67 -0.34
N SER A 603 -22.20 22.92 -0.72
CA SER A 603 -21.77 21.71 -0.03
C SER A 603 -20.29 21.40 -0.31
N ASP A 604 -19.63 20.72 0.63
CA ASP A 604 -18.25 20.27 0.42
C ASP A 604 -18.24 18.97 -0.40
N HIS A 605 -17.82 19.06 -1.67
CA HIS A 605 -17.67 17.92 -2.58
C HIS A 605 -16.21 17.63 -2.90
N SER A 606 -15.25 18.27 -2.23
CA SER A 606 -13.82 18.17 -2.56
C SER A 606 -13.34 16.71 -2.72
N ARG A 607 -13.70 15.86 -1.75
CA ARG A 607 -13.39 14.44 -1.76
C ARG A 607 -14.05 13.67 -2.91
N ARG A 608 -15.34 13.91 -3.16
CA ARG A 608 -16.14 13.26 -4.21
C ARG A 608 -15.64 13.63 -5.60
N LEU A 609 -15.39 14.91 -5.81
CA LEU A 609 -14.84 15.45 -7.05
C LEU A 609 -13.46 14.84 -7.31
N TRP A 610 -12.61 14.78 -6.29
CA TRP A 610 -11.29 14.16 -6.43
C TRP A 610 -11.38 12.68 -6.86
N THR A 611 -12.29 11.90 -6.28
CA THR A 611 -12.54 10.51 -6.70
C THR A 611 -12.90 10.41 -8.18
N VAL A 612 -13.81 11.25 -8.68
CA VAL A 612 -14.22 11.21 -10.09
C VAL A 612 -13.11 11.72 -11.01
N LEU A 613 -12.42 12.80 -10.64
CA LEU A 613 -11.33 13.39 -11.43
C LEU A 613 -10.14 12.44 -11.55
N ALA A 614 -9.72 11.79 -10.47
CA ALA A 614 -8.66 10.79 -10.48
C ALA A 614 -8.96 9.65 -11.46
N PHE A 615 -10.20 9.15 -11.47
CA PHE A 615 -10.63 8.16 -12.47
C PHE A 615 -10.58 8.70 -13.89
N MET A 616 -11.12 9.90 -14.15
CA MET A 616 -11.14 10.47 -15.50
C MET A 616 -9.74 10.69 -16.07
N ILE A 617 -8.76 11.03 -15.22
CA ILE A 617 -7.36 11.16 -15.62
C ILE A 617 -6.77 9.79 -15.90
N TRP A 618 -6.97 8.82 -15.02
CA TRP A 618 -6.54 7.44 -15.21
C TRP A 618 -7.10 6.84 -16.52
N HIS A 619 -8.40 7.03 -16.77
CA HIS A 619 -9.08 6.58 -17.99
C HIS A 619 -8.50 7.28 -19.23
N GLY A 620 -8.20 8.58 -19.12
CA GLY A 620 -7.51 9.36 -20.15
C GLY A 620 -6.15 8.81 -20.54
N ILE A 621 -5.43 8.16 -19.61
CA ILE A 621 -4.10 7.58 -19.82
C ILE A 621 -4.20 6.16 -20.38
N PHE A 622 -4.96 5.28 -19.72
CA PHE A 622 -4.93 3.84 -19.96
C PHE A 622 -5.98 3.31 -20.92
N VAL A 623 -7.05 4.08 -21.19
CA VAL A 623 -8.18 3.64 -22.02
C VAL A 623 -8.33 4.54 -23.25
N GLU A 624 -8.36 5.86 -23.05
CA GLU A 624 -8.52 6.83 -24.14
C GLU A 624 -7.21 7.09 -24.88
N HIS A 625 -6.07 6.93 -24.18
CA HIS A 625 -4.75 7.40 -24.61
C HIS A 625 -4.74 8.90 -25.03
N ARG A 626 -5.63 9.70 -24.44
CA ARG A 626 -5.74 11.15 -24.67
C ARG A 626 -4.70 11.93 -23.88
N ILE A 627 -4.34 11.43 -22.69
CA ILE A 627 -3.38 12.07 -21.79
C ILE A 627 -2.06 11.31 -21.89
N ASP A 628 -1.02 11.97 -22.40
CA ASP A 628 0.35 11.51 -22.26
C ASP A 628 0.90 12.04 -20.92
N PRO A 629 1.20 11.17 -19.94
CA PRO A 629 1.77 11.59 -18.66
C PRO A 629 3.21 12.12 -18.77
N GLY A 630 3.90 11.94 -19.89
CA GLY A 630 5.27 12.41 -20.08
C GLY A 630 6.23 11.76 -19.09
N ILE A 631 6.21 10.42 -19.01
CA ILE A 631 7.08 9.66 -18.10
C ILE A 631 8.53 9.80 -18.55
N GLU A 632 9.34 10.41 -17.69
CA GLU A 632 10.76 10.64 -17.92
C GLU A 632 11.57 9.46 -17.36
N GLN A 633 12.53 8.97 -18.15
CA GLN A 633 13.60 8.11 -17.63
C GLN A 633 14.66 9.02 -17.00
N ARG A 634 14.75 8.98 -15.67
CA ARG A 634 15.71 9.78 -14.91
C ARG A 634 16.85 8.92 -14.41
N ASP A 635 18.06 9.32 -14.77
CA ASP A 635 19.26 8.81 -14.12
C ASP A 635 19.52 9.62 -12.86
N TYR A 636 19.50 8.93 -11.73
CA TYR A 636 19.83 9.54 -10.45
C TYR A 636 21.30 9.24 -10.12
N PRO A 637 22.18 10.25 -10.10
CA PRO A 637 23.62 10.06 -9.97
C PRO A 637 24.07 9.75 -8.53
N VAL A 638 23.18 9.28 -7.65
CA VAL A 638 23.54 8.84 -6.30
C VAL A 638 24.40 7.60 -6.43
N LYS A 639 25.70 7.85 -6.56
CA LYS A 639 26.76 6.87 -6.46
C LYS A 639 27.03 6.66 -4.98
N LEU A 640 27.13 5.38 -4.64
CA LEU A 640 27.27 4.85 -3.29
C LEU A 640 28.52 5.34 -2.59
#